data_AF-A0A671VD93-F1
#
_entry.id   AF-A0A671VD93-F1
#
_cell.length_a   1.000
_cell.length_b   1.000
_cell.length_c   1.000
_cell.angle_alpha   90.00
_cell.angle_beta   90.00
_cell.angle_gamma   90.00
#
_symmetry.space_group_name_H-M   'P 1'
#
loop_
_entity.id
_entity.type
_entity.pdbx_description
1 polymer ?
#
loop_
_entity_poly.entity_id
_entity_poly.type
_entity_poly.pdbx_seq_one_letter_code
_entity_poly.pdbx_strand_id
1 'polypeptide(L)'
;MEPTCKERSLLYLLLFAVCTASVCFCARRSNARRSDRLSPPLDIQLDTVNCTAFSVRWKMPRRHVSTITGYKVFYTEMKSGRPVGAAALMEVPLSLDMLTTGQFDGQASFDVDIANLKVNTKYRVSVGAYGWAGEGRPSMPRDIGTASHEMCMPPSPPTQPVVMAVSDTELALSWQQGESEGSSPVLHFLVAYIRPEMDTEWTYIREPIESNSMVLKGLLPETEYQFVIRAVNAHGASPPSHINNPVRTLGASEVSSGDYGRYITDSRIKDEDGFDVDDSDYDIFIEELKPFPGINQDNRKSQLRSRSGPPSGRNVVYRMNTIAPPNVTDPPASSSTTTTSSIFPDFTDLIFAPTSERSTTTTAPLGTTSPTLPTTTTTPTMSPWKGEVPRVYDLTCDDTVCPPDSFCLSDYEGGGSRCHCNLGRRGDTCSEVVAVNFPRFYGHSHMTFEPLKNSYQTFQVTLEFKADSEDGLLLYCGENEHGRGDFTSVALVRGKLHYRFNCGTGAAQIVSESRIVVGQWHTVTVFRDGMSGWLRMDNDTPISGRSQGQYTKITFRSPLYVGGSPSAYWLVRATGANRGFIGCIQSLTINNKATDIRPWPLGRALSGADIGECSDNVCDLVSCANGGGCFANRADGFICLCPLGFRGTLCEESFSLSSPLFNETAFSYAVIQWPQTSQSYLSFMEFELTFRPLMPDGTLLYSDDAGSGDFLAISLVDGYVEFRFDCGSGGATIRSEEQISLDTWHELRVSRTAKSGILQVDSQRPIEGIAEGAFTQINCSSPLYIGGVPEYDKTKKTAGVIKPFTGIVQKLILNDLTMPITAGSATGVNVANSAHPCVESPCANGGTCRPKWDSYECDCPLGYDGRHCQKAVTEAIEIPQFIGRSYLTYDNRDILKRASGSRTSLFMRFKSTAKDGLLLWRGDSPMRPNSDFLSMGLQDGALIFSYNLGSGPANIAVNGTFTDGKWHRVKAVRDGQSGKLTVDDYGAKTGRSPGKMRQLNINGPLYVGGMKEIALHTNRQYIGGLVGCVSHFTLSTDYHLALVEDAADGKNINTCTN
;
A
#
# COMPACT_ATOMS: atom_id res chain seq x y z
N MET A 1 51.30 43.18 -31.32
CA MET A 1 52.66 43.42 -30.79
C MET A 1 52.62 43.12 -29.30
N GLU A 2 53.43 42.17 -28.84
CA GLU A 2 53.79 42.11 -27.41
C GLU A 2 54.95 43.12 -27.16
N PRO A 3 55.24 43.48 -25.89
CA PRO A 3 56.04 42.58 -25.07
C PRO A 3 55.45 42.29 -23.68
N THR A 4 55.94 41.22 -23.07
CA THR A 4 55.67 40.85 -21.67
C THR A 4 56.70 41.46 -20.71
N CYS A 5 56.35 41.52 -19.42
CA CYS A 5 57.12 40.94 -18.30
C CYS A 5 57.23 41.84 -17.05
N LYS A 6 56.72 41.30 -15.93
CA LYS A 6 57.07 41.54 -14.51
C LYS A 6 57.75 42.87 -14.11
N GLU A 7 56.97 43.72 -13.43
CA GLU A 7 57.43 44.30 -12.16
C GLU A 7 56.30 44.38 -11.11
N ARG A 8 55.75 43.21 -10.75
CA ARG A 8 54.87 43.06 -9.58
C ARG A 8 55.73 42.99 -8.30
N SER A 9 55.86 44.09 -7.56
CA SER A 9 56.03 44.16 -6.10
C SER A 9 56.76 45.43 -5.67
N LEU A 10 56.04 46.52 -5.37
CA LEU A 10 56.45 47.56 -4.39
C LEU A 10 55.40 48.66 -4.09
N LEU A 11 54.26 48.70 -4.79
CA LEU A 11 53.13 49.59 -4.39
C LEU A 11 52.35 49.10 -3.16
N TYR A 12 52.68 47.91 -2.63
CA TYR A 12 52.35 47.51 -1.26
C TYR A 12 53.31 48.21 -0.29
N LEU A 13 52.88 49.29 0.38
CA LEU A 13 53.36 49.68 1.73
C LEU A 13 52.70 50.94 2.34
N LEU A 14 52.10 51.85 1.55
CA LEU A 14 51.87 53.25 1.97
C LEU A 14 50.42 53.72 2.20
N LEU A 15 49.46 52.81 2.41
CA LEU A 15 48.05 53.15 2.70
C LEU A 15 47.58 52.79 4.13
N PHE A 16 48.54 52.60 5.06
CA PHE A 16 48.29 52.40 6.49
C PHE A 16 48.72 53.65 7.30
N ALA A 17 47.84 54.64 7.50
CA ALA A 17 47.91 55.60 8.62
C ALA A 17 46.68 56.52 8.76
N VAL A 18 46.01 56.45 9.92
CA VAL A 18 45.47 57.56 10.73
C VAL A 18 44.65 58.68 10.07
N CYS A 19 43.37 58.80 10.45
CA CYS A 19 42.85 60.08 10.94
C CYS A 19 41.69 59.90 11.97
N THR A 20 42.00 60.23 13.22
CA THR A 20 41.12 60.35 14.41
C THR A 20 40.43 61.73 14.48
N ALA A 21 39.38 62.03 15.24
CA ALA A 21 38.38 61.28 16.04
C ALA A 21 37.27 62.26 16.49
N SER A 22 36.14 61.79 17.04
CA SER A 22 35.22 62.61 17.87
C SER A 22 34.22 61.77 18.67
N VAL A 23 33.65 62.38 19.73
CA VAL A 23 32.82 61.77 20.78
C VAL A 23 31.93 62.87 21.40
N CYS A 24 30.78 62.64 22.06
CA CYS A 24 30.15 61.40 22.53
C CYS A 24 28.61 61.57 22.70
N PHE A 25 27.98 60.53 23.28
CA PHE A 25 26.75 60.53 24.09
C PHE A 25 25.33 60.41 23.46
N CYS A 26 24.55 59.57 24.17
CA CYS A 26 23.09 59.59 24.31
C CYS A 26 22.17 59.14 23.16
N ALA A 27 22.27 57.84 22.81
CA ALA A 27 21.08 57.03 22.51
C ALA A 27 20.82 56.03 23.65
N ARG A 28 19.55 55.70 23.93
CA ARG A 28 19.15 54.89 25.10
C ARG A 28 19.47 53.40 24.93
N ARG A 29 19.68 52.69 26.06
CA ARG A 29 19.72 51.21 26.10
C ARG A 29 18.49 50.60 25.42
N SER A 30 18.70 49.79 24.39
CA SER A 30 17.76 48.76 23.96
C SER A 30 18.37 47.38 24.23
N ASN A 31 17.84 46.66 25.23
CA ASN A 31 18.17 45.25 25.41
C ASN A 31 17.48 44.44 24.29
N ALA A 32 18.25 43.93 23.33
CA ALA A 32 17.75 43.04 22.29
C ALA A 32 18.77 41.94 21.97
N ARG A 33 18.27 40.75 21.61
CA ARG A 33 19.03 39.57 21.13
C ARG A 33 20.09 38.99 22.08
N ARG A 34 19.67 38.71 23.32
CA ARG A 34 20.08 37.49 24.05
C ARG A 34 18.83 36.66 24.37
N SER A 35 18.24 36.01 23.37
CA SER A 35 17.07 35.15 23.61
C SER A 35 16.89 33.94 22.68
N ASP A 36 17.80 33.69 21.73
CA ASP A 36 17.54 32.73 20.62
C ASP A 36 18.40 31.45 20.69
N ARG A 37 18.75 30.99 21.90
CA ARG A 37 19.44 29.69 22.10
C ARG A 37 18.74 28.84 23.15
N LEU A 38 18.66 27.54 22.88
CA LEU A 38 18.14 26.54 23.81
C LEU A 38 18.95 26.53 25.12
N SER A 39 18.24 26.40 26.24
CA SER A 39 18.85 26.26 27.56
C SER A 39 19.35 24.81 27.78
N PRO A 40 20.32 24.58 28.70
CA PRO A 40 20.86 23.25 28.92
C PRO A 40 19.82 22.26 29.47
N PRO A 41 19.90 20.96 29.13
CA PRO A 41 19.10 19.90 29.74
C PRO A 41 19.29 19.84 31.27
N LEU A 42 18.23 19.38 31.95
CA LEU A 42 18.13 19.39 33.41
C LEU A 42 18.27 17.98 34.00
N ASP A 43 18.42 17.92 35.33
CA ASP A 43 18.43 16.69 36.13
C ASP A 43 19.37 15.59 35.58
N ILE A 44 20.57 15.99 35.10
CA ILE A 44 21.56 15.05 34.56
C ILE A 44 21.97 14.03 35.63
N GLN A 45 21.62 12.76 35.40
CA GLN A 45 22.03 11.59 36.16
C GLN A 45 22.94 10.72 35.29
N LEU A 46 23.89 10.04 35.92
CA LEU A 46 24.84 9.12 35.28
C LEU A 46 24.91 7.87 36.16
N ASP A 47 24.52 6.71 35.64
CA ASP A 47 24.55 5.44 36.39
C ASP A 47 25.50 4.46 35.67
N THR A 48 26.36 3.75 36.41
CA THR A 48 27.29 2.76 35.81
C THR A 48 26.50 1.51 35.45
N VAL A 49 26.54 1.09 34.18
CA VAL A 49 25.71 -0.02 33.67
C VAL A 49 26.46 -1.35 33.76
N ASN A 50 27.67 -1.42 33.23
CA ASN A 50 28.51 -2.62 33.29
C ASN A 50 30.00 -2.29 33.09
N CYS A 51 30.83 -3.31 32.86
CA CYS A 51 32.27 -3.18 32.64
C CYS A 51 32.66 -2.33 31.40
N THR A 52 31.78 -2.15 30.40
CA THR A 52 32.06 -1.37 29.17
C THR A 52 31.00 -0.30 28.86
N ALA A 53 30.09 0.00 29.79
CA ALA A 53 29.01 0.94 29.57
C ALA A 53 28.59 1.76 30.81
N PHE A 54 28.10 2.98 30.57
CA PHE A 54 27.35 3.78 31.53
C PHE A 54 26.13 4.43 30.87
N SER A 55 25.09 4.71 31.65
CA SER A 55 23.88 5.38 31.20
C SER A 55 23.96 6.88 31.43
N VAL A 56 23.22 7.64 30.63
CA VAL A 56 23.05 9.09 30.77
C VAL A 56 21.56 9.40 30.74
N ARG A 57 21.03 9.93 31.84
CA ARG A 57 19.62 10.36 31.95
C ARG A 57 19.52 11.86 32.13
N TRP A 58 18.55 12.51 31.47
CA TRP A 58 18.26 13.94 31.62
C TRP A 58 16.78 14.25 31.42
N LYS A 59 16.38 15.48 31.75
CA LYS A 59 15.05 16.04 31.48
C LYS A 59 15.13 17.25 30.54
N MET A 60 14.01 17.54 29.89
CA MET A 60 13.87 18.68 28.97
C MET A 60 14.13 20.03 29.68
N PRO A 61 14.75 21.03 29.01
CA PRO A 61 14.95 22.36 29.58
C PRO A 61 13.63 23.11 29.82
N ARG A 62 13.39 23.55 31.06
CA ARG A 62 12.16 24.24 31.54
C ARG A 62 11.78 25.53 30.80
N ARG A 63 12.66 26.12 30.00
CA ARG A 63 12.36 27.25 29.10
C ARG A 63 13.18 27.12 27.83
N HIS A 64 12.51 26.76 26.73
CA HIS A 64 13.07 26.72 25.38
C HIS A 64 12.21 27.59 24.46
N VAL A 65 12.82 28.13 23.40
CA VAL A 65 12.25 29.21 22.57
C VAL A 65 11.92 28.72 21.15
N SER A 66 12.15 27.44 20.90
CA SER A 66 11.89 26.70 19.68
C SER A 66 11.84 25.21 20.01
N THR A 67 11.19 24.41 19.17
CA THR A 67 11.08 22.96 19.35
C THR A 67 12.45 22.29 19.35
N ILE A 68 12.71 21.49 20.38
CA ILE A 68 13.90 20.64 20.51
C ILE A 68 13.67 19.39 19.65
N THR A 69 14.60 19.10 18.74
CA THR A 69 14.54 17.93 17.84
C THR A 69 15.45 16.79 18.29
N GLY A 70 16.38 17.06 19.20
CA GLY A 70 17.28 16.06 19.77
C GLY A 70 18.25 16.60 20.80
N TYR A 71 19.10 15.72 21.29
CA TYR A 71 20.15 16.02 22.25
C TYR A 71 21.52 15.54 21.74
N LYS A 72 22.59 16.14 22.26
CA LYS A 72 23.98 15.79 21.96
C LYS A 72 24.69 15.44 23.25
N VAL A 73 25.09 14.18 23.40
CA VAL A 73 25.83 13.70 24.57
C VAL A 73 27.32 13.70 24.22
N PHE A 74 28.07 14.57 24.89
CA PHE A 74 29.51 14.71 24.75
C PHE A 74 30.19 13.96 25.88
N TYR A 75 31.11 13.04 25.56
CA TYR A 75 31.86 12.27 26.55
C TYR A 75 33.37 12.21 26.24
N THR A 76 34.22 12.10 27.25
CA THR A 76 35.68 12.11 27.08
C THR A 76 36.37 11.26 28.14
N GLU A 77 37.34 10.44 27.75
CA GLU A 77 38.18 9.65 28.67
C GLU A 77 39.03 10.58 29.56
N MET A 78 39.06 10.28 30.86
CA MET A 78 39.71 11.09 31.89
C MET A 78 40.84 10.31 32.57
N LYS A 79 42.09 10.79 32.43
CA LYS A 79 43.28 10.19 33.04
C LYS A 79 43.98 11.22 33.92
N SER A 80 44.19 10.88 35.19
CA SER A 80 44.76 11.78 36.22
C SER A 80 44.11 13.18 36.26
N GLY A 81 42.78 13.22 36.11
CA GLY A 81 41.99 14.46 36.14
C GLY A 81 42.02 15.32 34.87
N ARG A 82 42.70 14.89 33.79
CA ARG A 82 42.75 15.57 32.49
C ARG A 82 42.05 14.73 31.39
N PRO A 83 41.40 15.36 30.40
CA PRO A 83 40.88 14.66 29.23
C PRO A 83 42.02 14.12 28.36
N VAL A 84 41.84 12.92 27.81
CA VAL A 84 42.87 12.20 27.02
C VAL A 84 42.82 12.53 25.53
N GLY A 85 41.76 13.19 25.05
CA GLY A 85 41.60 13.60 23.66
C GLY A 85 40.42 14.56 23.46
N ALA A 86 39.96 14.69 22.22
CA ALA A 86 38.72 15.39 21.91
C ALA A 86 37.50 14.63 22.47
N ALA A 87 36.40 15.34 22.71
CA ALA A 87 35.16 14.71 23.16
C ALA A 87 34.51 13.90 22.03
N ALA A 88 34.17 12.65 22.32
CA ALA A 88 33.26 11.88 21.49
C ALA A 88 31.84 12.46 21.61
N LEU A 89 31.11 12.43 20.50
CA LEU A 89 29.74 12.94 20.38
C LEU A 89 28.82 11.79 19.99
N MET A 90 27.75 11.61 20.76
CA MET A 90 26.60 10.80 20.35
C MET A 90 25.38 11.72 20.19
N GLU A 91 24.76 11.68 19.01
CA GLU A 91 23.52 12.40 18.74
C GLU A 91 22.31 11.52 19.08
N VAL A 92 21.32 12.13 19.72
CA VAL A 92 20.14 11.47 20.28
C VAL A 92 18.90 12.21 19.74
N PRO A 93 18.48 11.92 18.50
CA PRO A 93 17.27 12.51 17.92
C PRO A 93 16.02 12.00 18.64
N LEU A 94 14.97 12.83 18.67
CA LEU A 94 13.66 12.41 19.17
C LEU A 94 12.83 11.76 18.06
N SER A 95 12.07 10.71 18.39
CA SER A 95 11.12 10.10 17.46
C SER A 95 9.87 10.97 17.29
N LEU A 96 9.14 10.77 16.20
CA LEU A 96 7.99 11.60 15.84
C LEU A 96 6.88 11.59 16.90
N ASP A 97 6.57 10.42 17.45
CA ASP A 97 5.49 10.23 18.44
C ASP A 97 5.72 11.07 19.73
N MET A 98 6.99 11.43 19.98
CA MET A 98 7.41 12.27 21.10
C MET A 98 7.38 13.77 20.79
N LEU A 99 7.09 14.16 19.54
CA LEU A 99 6.95 15.55 19.10
C LEU A 99 5.48 15.95 18.90
N THR A 100 4.60 14.98 18.63
CA THR A 100 3.15 15.20 18.39
C THR A 100 2.31 15.26 19.66
N THR A 101 2.81 14.73 20.78
CA THR A 101 2.06 14.57 22.05
C THR A 101 1.90 15.85 22.90
N GLY A 102 2.56 16.96 22.52
CA GLY A 102 2.19 18.33 22.91
C GLY A 102 2.29 18.75 24.39
N GLN A 103 2.57 17.84 25.34
CA GLN A 103 2.28 18.08 26.77
C GLN A 103 3.45 17.70 27.70
N PHE A 104 4.57 18.43 27.62
CA PHE A 104 5.80 18.15 28.38
C PHE A 104 6.30 19.31 29.26
N ASP A 105 5.60 19.57 30.37
CA ASP A 105 6.01 20.51 31.43
C ASP A 105 7.21 20.01 32.28
N GLY A 106 8.31 19.67 31.62
CA GLY A 106 9.60 19.33 32.24
C GLY A 106 9.62 18.01 33.03
N GLN A 107 8.57 17.19 32.99
CA GLN A 107 8.49 15.89 33.66
C GLN A 107 9.09 14.74 32.84
N ALA A 108 9.16 14.86 31.51
CA ALA A 108 9.75 13.84 30.63
C ALA A 108 11.25 13.65 30.90
N SER A 109 11.65 12.42 31.18
CA SER A 109 13.05 11.99 31.25
C SER A 109 13.42 11.08 30.08
N PHE A 110 14.60 11.32 29.52
CA PHE A 110 15.23 10.54 28.46
C PHE A 110 16.43 9.83 29.06
N ASP A 111 16.62 8.54 28.78
CA ASP A 111 17.89 7.84 29.04
C ASP A 111 18.45 7.10 27.81
N VAL A 112 19.78 7.03 27.76
CA VAL A 112 20.57 6.36 26.72
C VAL A 112 21.82 5.71 27.34
N ASP A 113 22.17 4.51 26.88
CA ASP A 113 23.38 3.81 27.29
C ASP A 113 24.54 4.06 26.31
N ILE A 114 25.69 4.49 26.85
CA ILE A 114 26.95 4.62 26.10
C ILE A 114 27.78 3.36 26.35
N ALA A 115 27.91 2.52 25.32
CA ALA A 115 28.63 1.25 25.35
C ALA A 115 29.98 1.32 24.60
N ASN A 116 30.67 0.17 24.50
CA ASN A 116 31.99 0.01 23.86
C ASN A 116 33.09 0.90 24.49
N LEU A 117 32.96 1.20 25.78
CA LEU A 117 33.91 1.97 26.57
C LEU A 117 35.00 1.06 27.16
N LYS A 118 36.13 1.66 27.53
CA LYS A 118 37.23 0.93 28.20
C LYS A 118 36.80 0.48 29.60
N VAL A 119 37.25 -0.71 30.01
CA VAL A 119 36.96 -1.28 31.33
C VAL A 119 37.64 -0.48 32.44
N ASN A 120 36.99 -0.37 33.61
CA ASN A 120 37.49 0.34 34.80
C ASN A 120 38.06 1.74 34.50
N THR A 121 37.42 2.49 33.59
CA THR A 121 37.92 3.76 33.04
C THR A 121 36.95 4.89 33.36
N LYS A 122 37.49 6.05 33.74
CA LYS A 122 36.70 7.25 34.05
C LYS A 122 36.47 8.10 32.81
N TYR A 123 35.27 8.65 32.71
CA TYR A 123 34.79 9.51 31.64
C TYR A 123 34.13 10.77 32.20
N ARG A 124 34.26 11.88 31.48
CA ARG A 124 33.58 13.15 31.73
C ARG A 124 32.47 13.34 30.69
N VAL A 125 31.26 13.66 31.12
CA VAL A 125 30.03 13.67 30.31
C VAL A 125 29.29 15.00 30.45
N SER A 126 28.73 15.52 29.34
CA SER A 126 27.78 16.65 29.34
C SER A 126 26.75 16.49 28.21
N VAL A 127 25.57 17.11 28.34
CA VAL A 127 24.48 16.97 27.37
C VAL A 127 24.04 18.36 26.89
N GLY A 128 23.94 18.57 25.57
CA GLY A 128 23.31 19.75 24.95
C GLY A 128 21.97 19.40 24.29
N ALA A 129 21.09 20.39 24.11
CA ALA A 129 19.88 20.26 23.31
C ALA A 129 20.07 20.96 21.95
N TYR A 130 19.48 20.43 20.88
CA TYR A 130 19.42 21.09 19.58
C TYR A 130 18.00 21.08 19.01
N GLY A 131 17.72 22.01 18.10
CA GLY A 131 16.40 22.25 17.55
C GLY A 131 16.44 23.26 16.41
N TRP A 132 15.27 23.70 15.96
CA TRP A 132 15.13 24.56 14.76
C TRP A 132 15.82 25.94 14.87
N ALA A 133 16.09 26.43 16.08
CA ALA A 133 16.89 27.65 16.32
C ALA A 133 18.41 27.40 16.45
N GLY A 134 18.88 26.17 16.20
CA GLY A 134 20.27 25.77 16.36
C GLY A 134 20.60 25.19 17.74
N GLU A 135 21.90 25.08 18.03
CA GLU A 135 22.40 24.36 19.21
C GLU A 135 22.37 25.21 20.49
N GLY A 136 21.85 24.60 21.56
CA GLY A 136 21.91 25.10 22.93
C GLY A 136 23.29 24.96 23.56
N ARG A 137 23.45 25.52 24.77
CA ARG A 137 24.67 25.29 25.55
C ARG A 137 24.61 23.90 26.22
N PRO A 138 25.69 23.10 26.22
CA PRO A 138 25.76 21.89 27.02
C PRO A 138 25.59 22.14 28.53
N SER A 139 25.15 21.12 29.24
CA SER A 139 25.06 21.07 30.70
C SER A 139 26.44 21.12 31.35
N MET A 140 26.48 21.41 32.66
CA MET A 140 27.73 21.30 33.43
C MET A 140 28.27 19.86 33.37
N PRO A 141 29.57 19.66 33.09
CA PRO A 141 30.14 18.33 32.94
C PRO A 141 30.21 17.58 34.29
N ARG A 142 30.00 16.27 34.23
CA ARG A 142 30.01 15.33 35.37
C ARG A 142 30.90 14.13 35.06
N ASP A 143 31.51 13.55 36.08
CA ASP A 143 32.43 12.41 35.92
C ASP A 143 31.77 11.10 36.38
N ILE A 144 31.98 10.02 35.62
CA ILE A 144 31.53 8.64 35.92
C ILE A 144 32.63 7.64 35.54
N GLY A 145 32.54 6.38 35.97
CA GLY A 145 33.39 5.28 35.51
C GLY A 145 32.58 4.07 35.05
N THR A 146 33.18 3.25 34.19
CA THR A 146 32.72 1.88 33.90
C THR A 146 33.05 0.94 35.07
N ALA A 147 32.35 -0.20 35.18
CA ALA A 147 32.52 -1.13 36.30
C ALA A 147 33.88 -1.85 36.31
N SER A 148 34.19 -2.50 37.44
CA SER A 148 35.35 -3.40 37.58
C SER A 148 35.18 -4.69 36.74
N HIS A 149 36.26 -5.45 36.61
CA HIS A 149 36.32 -6.64 35.76
C HIS A 149 35.50 -7.83 36.31
N GLU A 150 35.20 -7.84 37.62
CA GLU A 150 34.61 -8.97 38.35
C GLU A 150 33.10 -9.17 38.09
N MET A 151 32.49 -8.37 37.20
CA MET A 151 31.04 -8.25 37.04
C MET A 151 30.52 -8.57 35.63
N CYS A 152 31.35 -9.19 34.78
CA CYS A 152 31.03 -9.54 33.40
C CYS A 152 31.59 -10.94 33.04
N MET A 153 30.77 -11.99 33.10
CA MET A 153 31.19 -13.38 32.83
C MET A 153 30.56 -13.97 31.54
N PRO A 154 31.34 -14.69 30.71
CA PRO A 154 30.83 -15.53 29.63
C PRO A 154 30.16 -16.81 30.18
N PRO A 155 29.52 -17.64 29.33
CA PRO A 155 28.86 -18.87 29.78
C PRO A 155 29.86 -19.95 30.23
N SER A 156 29.33 -20.90 31.00
CA SER A 156 29.96 -22.21 31.21
C SER A 156 30.00 -23.04 29.90
N PRO A 157 30.94 -24.00 29.76
CA PRO A 157 30.99 -24.88 28.59
C PRO A 157 29.71 -25.72 28.45
N PRO A 158 29.20 -25.94 27.22
CA PRO A 158 28.17 -26.93 26.94
C PRO A 158 28.56 -28.35 27.35
N THR A 159 27.57 -29.24 27.46
CA THR A 159 27.84 -30.67 27.66
C THR A 159 28.58 -31.26 26.47
N GLN A 160 29.22 -32.42 26.67
CA GLN A 160 29.82 -33.21 25.59
C GLN A 160 28.76 -33.50 24.50
N PRO A 161 29.06 -33.29 23.19
CA PRO A 161 28.11 -33.59 22.13
C PRO A 161 27.82 -35.09 22.03
N VAL A 162 26.55 -35.42 21.85
CA VAL A 162 26.11 -36.73 21.37
C VAL A 162 26.06 -36.65 19.85
N VAL A 163 26.80 -37.52 19.17
CA VAL A 163 26.99 -37.53 17.71
C VAL A 163 26.65 -38.90 17.17
N MET A 164 25.95 -38.96 16.03
CA MET A 164 25.56 -40.21 15.37
C MET A 164 25.65 -40.09 13.84
N ALA A 165 26.02 -41.18 13.18
CA ALA A 165 26.02 -41.25 11.72
C ALA A 165 24.59 -41.32 11.17
N VAL A 166 24.34 -40.56 10.10
CA VAL A 166 23.06 -40.49 9.39
C VAL A 166 23.20 -41.09 7.98
N SER A 167 24.33 -40.82 7.32
CA SER A 167 24.71 -41.43 6.05
C SER A 167 26.24 -41.59 5.95
N ASP A 168 26.73 -41.86 4.75
CA ASP A 168 28.15 -41.77 4.38
C ASP A 168 28.68 -40.32 4.35
N THR A 169 27.80 -39.33 4.29
CA THR A 169 28.11 -37.91 4.08
C THR A 169 27.48 -36.99 5.13
N GLU A 170 26.70 -37.54 6.08
CA GLU A 170 25.97 -36.79 7.11
C GLU A 170 26.17 -37.33 8.54
N LEU A 171 26.41 -36.42 9.49
CA LEU A 171 26.41 -36.67 10.95
C LEU A 171 25.38 -35.78 11.64
N ALA A 172 24.59 -36.33 12.57
CA ALA A 172 23.70 -35.58 13.45
C ALA A 172 24.35 -35.35 14.82
N LEU A 173 24.14 -34.16 15.38
CA LEU A 173 24.73 -33.70 16.65
C LEU A 173 23.65 -33.14 17.57
N SER A 174 23.81 -33.36 18.89
CA SER A 174 23.01 -32.72 19.93
C SER A 174 23.79 -32.49 21.22
N TRP A 175 23.43 -31.46 21.98
CA TRP A 175 24.05 -31.09 23.24
C TRP A 175 23.04 -30.45 24.20
N GLN A 176 23.48 -30.13 25.42
CA GLN A 176 22.76 -29.26 26.32
C GLN A 176 23.65 -28.09 26.78
N GLN A 177 22.98 -27.00 27.17
CA GLN A 177 23.58 -25.81 27.73
C GLN A 177 24.30 -26.12 29.05
N GLY A 178 25.41 -25.43 29.33
CA GLY A 178 26.14 -25.61 30.59
C GLY A 178 25.40 -25.04 31.81
N GLU A 179 25.88 -25.40 33.01
CA GLU A 179 25.26 -25.11 34.32
C GLU A 179 25.03 -23.60 34.62
N SER A 180 25.67 -22.70 33.87
CA SER A 180 25.54 -21.25 34.02
C SER A 180 25.67 -20.52 32.69
N GLU A 181 24.76 -19.57 32.44
CA GLU A 181 24.83 -18.65 31.30
C GLU A 181 25.86 -17.52 31.49
N GLY A 182 26.45 -17.39 32.68
CA GLY A 182 27.30 -16.25 33.03
C GLY A 182 26.48 -15.01 33.39
N SER A 183 26.87 -13.83 32.88
CA SER A 183 26.20 -12.55 33.19
C SER A 183 25.15 -12.11 32.16
N SER A 184 24.92 -12.90 31.10
CA SER A 184 23.98 -12.59 30.02
C SER A 184 23.50 -13.89 29.36
N PRO A 185 22.26 -14.01 28.86
CA PRO A 185 21.77 -15.23 28.23
C PRO A 185 22.61 -15.68 27.02
N VAL A 186 22.63 -16.99 26.77
CA VAL A 186 23.30 -17.52 25.56
C VAL A 186 22.53 -17.07 24.31
N LEU A 187 23.27 -16.58 23.32
CA LEU A 187 22.77 -16.04 22.06
C LEU A 187 22.88 -17.09 20.93
N HIS A 188 23.96 -17.86 20.90
CA HIS A 188 24.21 -18.92 19.93
C HIS A 188 25.34 -19.85 20.41
N PHE A 189 25.55 -20.94 19.69
CA PHE A 189 26.67 -21.86 19.85
C PHE A 189 27.62 -21.78 18.65
N LEU A 190 28.91 -22.03 18.92
CA LEU A 190 29.94 -22.23 17.92
C LEU A 190 30.37 -23.70 17.95
N VAL A 191 30.22 -24.40 16.84
CA VAL A 191 30.60 -25.80 16.67
C VAL A 191 31.92 -25.86 15.89
N ALA A 192 32.85 -26.70 16.34
CA ALA A 192 34.08 -27.01 15.60
C ALA A 192 34.28 -28.52 15.51
N TYR A 193 34.84 -28.98 14.40
CA TYR A 193 35.17 -30.37 14.14
C TYR A 193 36.66 -30.57 13.86
N ILE A 194 37.11 -31.82 13.99
CA ILE A 194 38.44 -32.26 13.59
C ILE A 194 38.33 -33.72 13.10
N ARG A 195 39.05 -34.08 12.04
CA ARG A 195 39.27 -35.48 11.65
C ARG A 195 40.56 -35.96 12.33
N PRO A 196 40.52 -36.75 13.42
CA PRO A 196 41.71 -37.01 14.24
C PRO A 196 42.85 -37.74 13.51
N GLU A 197 42.57 -38.38 12.37
CA GLU A 197 43.57 -39.03 11.52
C GLU A 197 44.18 -38.11 10.44
N MET A 198 43.57 -36.94 10.14
CA MET A 198 43.96 -36.09 9.01
C MET A 198 44.20 -34.61 9.34
N ASP A 199 43.57 -34.08 10.39
CA ASP A 199 43.62 -32.67 10.77
C ASP A 199 44.41 -32.46 12.08
N THR A 200 45.32 -31.49 12.11
CA THR A 200 46.06 -31.11 13.33
C THR A 200 45.45 -29.92 14.09
N GLU A 201 44.43 -29.27 13.51
CA GLU A 201 43.76 -28.09 14.08
C GLU A 201 42.24 -28.21 13.93
N TRP A 202 41.50 -27.55 14.84
CA TRP A 202 40.04 -27.56 14.87
C TRP A 202 39.43 -26.63 13.82
N THR A 203 38.63 -27.18 12.91
CA THR A 203 37.88 -26.41 11.91
C THR A 203 36.55 -25.95 12.48
N TYR A 204 36.36 -24.64 12.61
CA TYR A 204 35.10 -24.05 13.07
C TYR A 204 34.11 -23.93 11.91
N ILE A 205 32.85 -24.32 12.17
CA ILE A 205 31.70 -23.98 11.34
C ILE A 205 31.51 -22.45 11.41
N ARG A 206 31.16 -21.81 10.30
CA ARG A 206 31.15 -20.33 10.19
C ARG A 206 29.83 -19.72 10.67
N GLU A 207 28.77 -20.49 10.55
CA GLU A 207 27.39 -20.14 10.84
C GLU A 207 27.15 -20.31 12.35
N PRO A 208 26.65 -19.28 13.08
CA PRO A 208 26.28 -19.42 14.47
C PRO A 208 25.00 -20.25 14.59
N ILE A 209 24.99 -21.25 15.47
CA ILE A 209 23.83 -22.16 15.66
C ILE A 209 22.96 -21.64 16.81
N GLU A 210 21.69 -21.35 16.57
CA GLU A 210 20.77 -20.85 17.62
C GLU A 210 20.07 -22.00 18.38
N SER A 211 20.09 -23.22 17.83
CA SER A 211 19.55 -24.44 18.46
C SER A 211 20.59 -25.26 19.25
N ASN A 212 20.12 -26.31 19.92
CA ASN A 212 20.93 -27.30 20.67
C ASN A 212 21.22 -28.60 19.87
N SER A 213 20.92 -28.62 18.57
CA SER A 213 21.05 -29.82 17.72
C SER A 213 21.07 -29.49 16.24
N MET A 214 21.91 -30.15 15.45
CA MET A 214 22.06 -29.90 14.01
C MET A 214 22.39 -31.18 13.23
N VAL A 215 22.19 -31.15 11.91
CA VAL A 215 22.78 -32.12 10.97
C VAL A 215 23.88 -31.42 10.16
N LEU A 216 25.06 -32.04 10.09
CA LEU A 216 26.20 -31.60 9.31
C LEU A 216 26.33 -32.48 8.07
N LYS A 217 26.32 -31.87 6.87
CA LYS A 217 26.27 -32.54 5.57
C LYS A 217 27.53 -32.27 4.74
N GLY A 218 27.79 -33.06 3.70
CA GLY A 218 28.97 -32.92 2.85
C GLY A 218 30.28 -33.44 3.47
N LEU A 219 30.17 -34.36 4.43
CA LEU A 219 31.32 -35.01 5.07
C LEU A 219 31.92 -36.10 4.16
N LEU A 220 33.14 -36.54 4.46
CA LEU A 220 33.78 -37.63 3.73
C LEU A 220 33.28 -38.99 4.26
N PRO A 221 32.97 -39.97 3.38
CA PRO A 221 32.70 -41.36 3.78
C PRO A 221 33.86 -42.03 4.52
N GLU A 222 33.54 -43.07 5.31
CA GLU A 222 34.50 -43.88 6.10
C GLU A 222 35.45 -43.09 7.02
N THR A 223 35.15 -41.81 7.28
CA THR A 223 36.06 -40.87 7.93
C THR A 223 35.60 -40.59 9.35
N GLU A 224 36.53 -40.63 10.31
CA GLU A 224 36.23 -40.29 11.71
C GLU A 224 36.24 -38.78 11.95
N TYR A 225 35.27 -38.33 12.75
CA TYR A 225 35.11 -36.94 13.17
C TYR A 225 34.91 -36.85 14.69
N GLN A 226 35.52 -35.82 15.28
CA GLN A 226 35.29 -35.38 16.65
C GLN A 226 34.86 -33.91 16.67
N PHE A 227 34.11 -33.50 17.69
CA PHE A 227 33.46 -32.19 17.80
C PHE A 227 33.65 -31.57 19.18
N VAL A 228 33.71 -30.23 19.20
CA VAL A 228 33.58 -29.40 20.42
C VAL A 228 32.64 -28.23 20.17
N ILE A 229 31.95 -27.81 21.22
CA ILE A 229 30.93 -26.75 21.15
C ILE A 229 31.22 -25.69 22.19
N ARG A 230 30.96 -24.42 21.86
CA ARG A 230 31.11 -23.27 22.77
C ARG A 230 29.81 -22.48 22.80
N ALA A 231 29.31 -22.15 24.00
CA ALA A 231 28.18 -21.24 24.16
C ALA A 231 28.67 -19.78 24.13
N VAL A 232 27.93 -18.88 23.48
CA VAL A 232 28.29 -17.46 23.36
C VAL A 232 27.20 -16.58 23.94
N ASN A 233 27.55 -15.71 24.89
CA ASN A 233 26.67 -14.62 25.35
C ASN A 233 27.26 -13.24 24.96
N ALA A 234 26.58 -12.16 25.36
CA ALA A 234 27.03 -10.78 25.10
C ALA A 234 28.38 -10.38 25.73
N HIS A 235 29.01 -11.26 26.52
CA HIS A 235 30.31 -11.05 27.18
C HIS A 235 31.40 -12.01 26.70
N GLY A 236 31.08 -12.98 25.83
CA GLY A 236 32.07 -13.82 25.16
C GLY A 236 31.65 -15.28 24.98
N ALA A 237 32.55 -16.05 24.35
CA ALA A 237 32.42 -17.50 24.22
C ALA A 237 32.94 -18.23 25.46
N SER A 238 32.24 -19.28 25.87
CA SER A 238 32.64 -20.23 26.90
C SER A 238 33.98 -20.92 26.56
N PRO A 239 34.62 -21.63 27.51
CA PRO A 239 35.48 -22.75 27.19
C PRO A 239 34.77 -23.76 26.27
N PRO A 240 35.49 -24.57 25.47
CA PRO A 240 34.87 -25.66 24.74
C PRO A 240 34.30 -26.73 25.66
N SER A 241 33.27 -27.43 25.18
CA SER A 241 32.79 -28.69 25.74
C SER A 241 33.90 -29.73 25.79
N HIS A 242 33.69 -30.82 26.54
CA HIS A 242 34.46 -32.03 26.32
C HIS A 242 34.26 -32.55 24.89
N ILE A 243 35.31 -33.14 24.32
CA ILE A 243 35.32 -33.72 22.97
C ILE A 243 34.56 -35.06 22.99
N ASN A 244 33.71 -35.36 22.00
CA ASN A 244 33.08 -36.70 21.89
C ASN A 244 34.08 -37.79 21.48
N ASN A 245 33.75 -39.05 21.75
CA ASN A 245 34.45 -40.19 21.14
C ASN A 245 34.35 -40.09 19.60
N PRO A 246 35.40 -40.45 18.83
CA PRO A 246 35.35 -40.41 17.36
C PRO A 246 34.12 -41.14 16.82
N VAL A 247 33.42 -40.51 15.88
CA VAL A 247 32.30 -41.12 15.14
C VAL A 247 32.67 -41.15 13.66
N ARG A 248 32.57 -42.34 13.07
CA ARG A 248 32.83 -42.56 11.65
C ARG A 248 31.55 -42.37 10.84
N THR A 249 31.64 -41.73 9.69
CA THR A 249 30.58 -41.74 8.65
C THR A 249 30.43 -43.14 8.06
N LEU A 250 29.25 -43.47 7.52
CA LEU A 250 29.00 -44.82 6.98
C LEU A 250 29.80 -45.09 5.69
N GLY A 251 29.93 -46.38 5.34
CA GLY A 251 30.48 -46.79 4.06
C GLY A 251 29.45 -46.72 2.93
N ALA A 252 29.85 -46.23 1.76
CA ALA A 252 28.99 -46.12 0.57
C ALA A 252 28.39 -47.46 0.07
N SER A 253 28.91 -48.61 0.55
CA SER A 253 28.36 -49.95 0.29
C SER A 253 27.34 -50.42 1.33
N GLU A 254 27.30 -49.81 2.53
CA GLU A 254 26.45 -50.25 3.65
C GLU A 254 25.03 -49.68 3.58
N VAL A 255 24.84 -48.57 2.86
CA VAL A 255 23.55 -47.90 2.63
C VAL A 255 22.52 -48.81 1.90
N SER A 256 22.96 -49.93 1.33
CA SER A 256 22.13 -50.85 0.53
C SER A 256 21.43 -51.97 1.32
N SER A 257 21.53 -52.03 2.66
CA SER A 257 20.94 -53.15 3.43
C SER A 257 20.57 -52.84 4.90
N GLY A 258 19.47 -52.14 5.15
CA GLY A 258 18.86 -52.06 6.49
C GLY A 258 17.52 -51.30 6.54
N ASP A 259 16.47 -51.94 7.04
CA ASP A 259 15.14 -51.33 7.23
C ASP A 259 15.05 -50.53 8.54
N TYR A 260 14.87 -49.20 8.46
CA TYR A 260 14.42 -48.37 9.58
C TYR A 260 13.66 -47.12 9.13
N GLY A 261 12.44 -46.93 9.67
CA GLY A 261 11.97 -45.61 10.11
C GLY A 261 11.70 -44.52 9.06
N ARG A 262 10.86 -44.81 8.05
CA ARG A 262 10.35 -43.85 7.05
C ARG A 262 9.85 -42.51 7.65
N TYR A 263 10.64 -41.45 7.52
CA TYR A 263 10.15 -40.07 7.59
C TYR A 263 9.53 -39.68 6.24
N ILE A 264 8.42 -38.93 6.25
CA ILE A 264 7.71 -38.52 5.04
C ILE A 264 7.91 -37.02 4.81
N THR A 265 8.68 -36.67 3.77
CA THR A 265 8.59 -35.38 3.09
C THR A 265 7.53 -35.49 1.99
N ASP A 266 6.47 -34.69 2.08
CA ASP A 266 5.37 -34.78 1.10
C ASP A 266 5.81 -34.14 -0.23
N SER A 267 5.80 -34.95 -1.29
CA SER A 267 6.32 -34.61 -2.61
C SER A 267 5.38 -35.14 -3.69
N ARG A 268 4.64 -34.22 -4.30
CA ARG A 268 3.70 -34.50 -5.40
C ARG A 268 3.73 -33.44 -6.49
N ILE A 269 4.82 -33.43 -7.25
CA ILE A 269 4.79 -33.33 -8.71
C ILE A 269 5.82 -34.37 -9.19
N LYS A 270 5.50 -35.08 -10.28
CA LYS A 270 6.43 -35.98 -10.95
C LYS A 270 7.08 -35.22 -12.10
N ASP A 271 8.40 -35.21 -12.13
CA ASP A 271 9.16 -35.02 -13.36
C ASP A 271 9.39 -36.40 -14.01
N GLU A 272 9.19 -36.50 -15.33
CA GLU A 272 9.71 -37.58 -16.16
C GLU A 272 10.49 -36.94 -17.31
N ASP A 273 11.81 -36.84 -17.15
CA ASP A 273 12.84 -37.20 -18.13
C ASP A 273 14.22 -36.77 -17.60
N GLY A 274 15.04 -37.74 -17.19
CA GLY A 274 16.34 -37.49 -16.57
C GLY A 274 17.52 -37.66 -17.53
N PHE A 275 18.59 -36.90 -17.31
CA PHE A 275 19.95 -37.23 -17.77
C PHE A 275 20.99 -36.69 -16.78
N ASP A 276 21.85 -37.60 -16.33
CA ASP A 276 23.21 -37.46 -15.78
C ASP A 276 23.54 -36.23 -14.91
N VAL A 277 23.68 -36.48 -13.61
CA VAL A 277 24.38 -35.59 -12.66
C VAL A 277 25.89 -35.76 -12.84
N ASP A 278 26.62 -34.64 -12.93
CA ASP A 278 28.08 -34.59 -12.94
C ASP A 278 28.58 -34.13 -11.56
N ASP A 279 29.23 -35.04 -10.82
CA ASP A 279 29.62 -34.82 -9.42
C ASP A 279 30.85 -33.91 -9.29
N SER A 280 30.69 -32.64 -8.88
CA SER A 280 31.78 -31.87 -8.23
C SER A 280 31.39 -30.52 -7.59
N ASP A 281 30.61 -30.53 -6.51
CA ASP A 281 30.57 -29.41 -5.54
C ASP A 281 30.31 -29.95 -4.11
N TYR A 282 31.37 -30.34 -3.39
CA TYR A 282 31.32 -30.71 -1.96
C TYR A 282 31.31 -29.46 -1.06
N ASP A 283 30.23 -28.68 -1.13
CA ASP A 283 29.96 -27.65 -0.13
C ASP A 283 29.39 -28.29 1.14
N ILE A 284 30.01 -28.03 2.29
CA ILE A 284 29.50 -28.44 3.61
C ILE A 284 28.40 -27.44 4.01
N PHE A 285 27.14 -27.89 4.00
CA PHE A 285 25.98 -27.11 4.39
C PHE A 285 25.23 -27.70 5.60
N ILE A 286 24.37 -26.88 6.20
CA ILE A 286 23.73 -27.12 7.49
C ILE A 286 22.21 -27.13 7.29
N GLU A 287 21.53 -28.10 7.88
CA GLU A 287 20.08 -28.18 7.91
C GLU A 287 19.59 -28.16 9.37
N GLU A 288 19.02 -27.04 9.82
CA GLU A 288 18.60 -26.83 11.21
C GLU A 288 17.17 -27.36 11.44
N LEU A 289 17.07 -28.63 11.85
CA LEU A 289 15.81 -29.33 12.10
C LEU A 289 15.31 -29.16 13.54
N LYS A 290 13.99 -29.30 13.73
CA LYS A 290 13.36 -29.37 15.06
C LYS A 290 13.82 -30.65 15.79
N PRO A 291 13.91 -30.63 17.14
CA PRO A 291 14.65 -31.64 17.91
C PRO A 291 14.08 -33.06 17.76
N PHE A 292 15.00 -34.04 17.72
CA PHE A 292 14.72 -35.46 17.60
C PHE A 292 13.96 -36.04 18.81
N PRO A 293 13.06 -37.03 18.61
CA PRO A 293 12.43 -37.77 19.70
C PRO A 293 13.42 -38.79 20.31
N GLY A 294 13.74 -38.65 21.60
CA GLY A 294 14.61 -39.62 22.28
C GLY A 294 14.98 -39.31 23.74
N ILE A 295 14.88 -38.04 24.18
CA ILE A 295 15.25 -37.64 25.55
C ILE A 295 13.99 -37.36 26.37
N ASN A 296 13.74 -38.21 27.37
CA ASN A 296 12.68 -38.01 28.37
C ASN A 296 13.14 -37.06 29.48
N GLN A 297 12.84 -35.74 29.38
CA GLN A 297 12.24 -34.95 30.47
C GLN A 297 11.99 -33.48 30.09
N ASP A 298 11.22 -32.79 30.93
CA ASP A 298 10.68 -31.45 30.73
C ASP A 298 11.73 -30.40 30.35
N ASN A 299 11.50 -29.74 29.21
CA ASN A 299 12.01 -28.39 28.98
C ASN A 299 10.89 -27.48 28.48
N ARG A 300 10.49 -26.52 29.31
CA ARG A 300 9.58 -25.44 28.91
C ARG A 300 10.25 -24.64 27.79
N LYS A 301 9.48 -24.13 26.83
CA LYS A 301 9.97 -23.14 25.85
C LYS A 301 10.64 -21.97 26.58
N SER A 302 11.96 -21.87 26.51
CA SER A 302 12.69 -20.66 26.90
C SER A 302 12.25 -19.53 25.99
N GLN A 303 11.87 -18.38 26.56
CA GLN A 303 11.43 -17.22 25.78
C GLN A 303 12.65 -16.43 25.27
N LEU A 304 13.47 -17.05 24.42
CA LEU A 304 14.57 -16.40 23.72
C LEU A 304 14.01 -15.48 22.62
N ARG A 305 13.49 -14.32 23.05
CA ARG A 305 13.04 -13.24 22.16
C ARG A 305 13.44 -11.87 22.71
N SER A 306 14.74 -11.67 22.89
CA SER A 306 15.31 -10.42 23.42
C SER A 306 16.61 -10.00 22.71
N ARG A 307 16.45 -9.24 21.62
CA ARG A 307 17.42 -8.30 21.01
C ARG A 307 18.90 -8.75 20.88
N SER A 308 19.34 -8.96 19.65
CA SER A 308 20.54 -8.26 19.16
C SER A 308 20.51 -8.07 17.64
N GLY A 309 21.07 -6.95 17.16
CA GLY A 309 21.27 -6.63 15.75
C GLY A 309 22.17 -5.38 15.62
N PRO A 310 22.87 -5.17 14.49
CA PRO A 310 23.80 -4.05 14.33
C PRO A 310 23.13 -2.65 14.43
N PRO A 311 23.91 -1.58 14.69
CA PRO A 311 23.39 -0.39 15.38
C PRO A 311 22.56 0.54 14.49
N SER A 312 21.23 0.44 14.58
CA SER A 312 20.26 1.41 14.05
C SER A 312 19.34 1.99 15.15
N GLY A 313 19.79 3.08 15.79
CA GLY A 313 18.92 4.11 16.36
C GLY A 313 17.94 3.78 17.52
N ARG A 314 17.99 2.61 18.19
CA ARG A 314 17.00 2.20 19.21
C ARG A 314 17.54 1.95 20.63
N ASN A 315 18.41 2.86 21.11
CA ASN A 315 18.90 2.92 22.49
C ASN A 315 18.31 4.06 23.34
N VAL A 316 17.31 4.80 22.85
CA VAL A 316 16.61 5.82 23.65
C VAL A 316 15.42 5.18 24.35
N VAL A 317 15.41 5.19 25.68
CA VAL A 317 14.26 4.77 26.48
C VAL A 317 13.53 6.01 26.98
N TYR A 318 12.21 6.01 26.80
CA TYR A 318 11.31 7.03 27.32
C TYR A 318 10.54 6.47 28.52
N ARG A 319 10.45 7.26 29.60
CA ARG A 319 9.63 6.94 30.78
C ARG A 319 8.77 8.14 31.16
N MET A 320 7.47 7.90 31.30
CA MET A 320 6.48 8.88 31.75
C MET A 320 5.93 8.42 33.11
N ASN A 321 6.26 9.14 34.19
CA ASN A 321 5.83 8.76 35.53
C ASN A 321 4.38 9.19 35.79
N THR A 322 3.42 8.33 35.45
CA THR A 322 2.03 8.44 35.92
C THR A 322 1.96 8.04 37.41
N ILE A 323 1.52 8.97 38.26
CA ILE A 323 1.31 8.68 39.69
C ILE A 323 -0.08 8.06 39.86
N ALA A 324 -0.14 6.79 40.26
CA ALA A 324 -1.36 6.12 40.66
C ALA A 324 -1.59 6.27 42.20
N PRO A 325 -2.84 6.41 42.66
CA PRO A 325 -3.18 6.31 44.09
C PRO A 325 -3.00 4.87 44.62
N PRO A 326 -2.86 4.67 45.94
CA PRO A 326 -2.48 3.38 46.51
C PRO A 326 -3.61 2.33 46.46
N ASN A 327 -3.24 1.09 46.10
CA ASN A 327 -4.13 -0.07 46.18
C ASN A 327 -4.38 -0.51 47.62
N VAL A 328 -5.53 -1.15 47.83
CA VAL A 328 -5.86 -1.95 49.02
C VAL A 328 -5.70 -3.43 48.67
N THR A 329 -5.24 -4.24 49.63
CA THR A 329 -5.11 -5.72 49.55
C THR A 329 -6.51 -6.38 49.61
N ASP A 330 -6.75 -7.69 49.41
CA ASP A 330 -5.92 -8.88 49.66
C ASP A 330 -6.41 -10.10 48.79
N PRO A 331 -6.17 -11.42 49.05
CA PRO A 331 -5.36 -12.21 48.11
C PRO A 331 -6.08 -13.48 47.52
N PRO A 332 -5.51 -14.71 47.32
CA PRO A 332 -5.63 -15.39 46.03
C PRO A 332 -6.31 -16.77 46.03
N ALA A 333 -6.67 -17.30 44.85
CA ALA A 333 -7.16 -18.67 44.67
C ALA A 333 -6.62 -19.39 43.41
N SER A 334 -6.36 -20.68 43.59
CA SER A 334 -5.69 -21.65 42.74
C SER A 334 -6.35 -22.05 41.40
N SER A 335 -5.53 -22.15 40.36
CA SER A 335 -5.48 -23.19 39.31
C SER A 335 -6.69 -24.11 39.02
N SER A 336 -7.01 -24.26 37.73
CA SER A 336 -7.02 -25.56 37.04
C SER A 336 -6.89 -25.39 35.51
N THR A 337 -6.54 -26.46 34.80
CA THR A 337 -6.25 -26.48 33.35
C THR A 337 -7.27 -27.29 32.57
N THR A 338 -7.63 -26.83 31.36
CA THR A 338 -8.21 -27.71 30.33
C THR A 338 -7.70 -27.29 28.94
N THR A 339 -7.43 -28.27 28.09
CA THR A 339 -6.97 -28.10 26.72
C THR A 339 -8.14 -28.02 25.74
N THR A 340 -7.97 -27.27 24.65
CA THR A 340 -8.88 -27.27 23.49
C THR A 340 -8.15 -27.78 22.25
N SER A 341 -8.77 -28.74 21.56
CA SER A 341 -8.34 -29.24 20.25
C SER A 341 -9.32 -28.78 19.17
N SER A 342 -8.78 -28.29 18.05
CA SER A 342 -9.53 -27.97 16.85
C SER A 342 -9.97 -29.23 16.09
N ILE A 343 -10.96 -29.08 15.19
CA ILE A 343 -11.01 -29.72 13.85
C ILE A 343 -12.10 -29.05 13.00
N PHE A 344 -11.82 -28.82 11.72
CA PHE A 344 -12.78 -28.45 10.67
C PHE A 344 -13.17 -29.71 9.89
N PRO A 345 -14.39 -29.80 9.33
CA PRO A 345 -14.72 -30.71 8.24
C PRO A 345 -14.92 -29.96 6.91
N ASP A 346 -14.50 -30.58 5.81
CA ASP A 346 -14.81 -30.21 4.43
C ASP A 346 -14.88 -31.53 3.62
N PHE A 347 -15.87 -31.72 2.73
CA PHE A 347 -16.07 -33.03 2.06
C PHE A 347 -16.90 -32.98 0.76
N THR A 348 -16.45 -33.78 -0.22
CA THR A 348 -17.04 -34.06 -1.55
C THR A 348 -16.52 -35.44 -2.03
N ASP A 349 -17.16 -36.27 -2.86
CA ASP A 349 -18.55 -36.38 -3.39
C ASP A 349 -18.76 -37.81 -3.98
N LEU A 350 -19.88 -38.07 -4.69
CA LEU A 350 -20.14 -39.05 -5.79
C LEU A 350 -21.18 -40.20 -5.61
N ILE A 351 -22.43 -39.90 -6.00
CA ILE A 351 -23.31 -40.60 -6.99
C ILE A 351 -23.47 -42.14 -6.97
N PHE A 352 -24.71 -42.63 -6.74
CA PHE A 352 -25.60 -43.31 -7.74
C PHE A 352 -27.04 -43.58 -7.21
N ALA A 353 -28.00 -43.88 -8.09
CA ALA A 353 -29.47 -43.97 -7.86
C ALA A 353 -30.01 -45.43 -8.12
N PRO A 354 -31.32 -45.79 -8.32
CA PRO A 354 -32.59 -45.01 -8.41
C PRO A 354 -33.93 -45.67 -7.88
N THR A 355 -35.09 -44.98 -8.07
CA THR A 355 -36.52 -45.50 -8.18
C THR A 355 -37.21 -46.21 -6.98
N SER A 356 -38.55 -46.33 -6.81
CA SER A 356 -39.80 -45.68 -7.33
C SER A 356 -41.06 -46.18 -6.51
N GLU A 357 -42.26 -45.62 -6.76
CA GLU A 357 -43.64 -46.12 -6.41
C GLU A 357 -44.18 -46.09 -4.94
N ARG A 358 -45.50 -46.18 -4.60
CA ARG A 358 -46.77 -45.58 -5.17
C ARG A 358 -48.05 -45.82 -4.28
N SER A 359 -48.79 -44.75 -3.91
CA SER A 359 -50.28 -44.64 -3.70
C SER A 359 -51.10 -45.36 -2.57
N THR A 360 -52.36 -44.89 -2.41
CA THR A 360 -53.56 -45.37 -1.63
C THR A 360 -53.68 -44.93 -0.14
N THR A 361 -54.75 -44.30 0.42
CA THR A 361 -56.26 -44.37 0.39
C THR A 361 -56.87 -45.51 1.23
N THR A 362 -57.94 -45.37 2.05
CA THR A 362 -58.85 -44.22 2.38
C THR A 362 -59.03 -44.07 3.92
N THR A 363 -60.16 -43.88 4.66
CA THR A 363 -61.64 -43.82 4.48
C THR A 363 -62.31 -43.09 5.70
N ALA A 364 -63.63 -42.83 5.72
CA ALA A 364 -64.40 -42.27 6.87
C ALA A 364 -65.79 -42.92 7.03
N PRO A 365 -66.49 -42.76 8.18
CA PRO A 365 -67.94 -42.45 8.16
C PRO A 365 -68.52 -41.56 9.30
N LEU A 366 -69.81 -41.21 9.11
CA LEU A 366 -70.81 -40.37 9.84
C LEU A 366 -70.92 -40.52 11.38
N GLY A 367 -71.58 -39.64 12.17
CA GLY A 367 -72.24 -38.34 11.92
C GLY A 367 -73.75 -38.22 12.30
N THR A 368 -74.16 -37.28 13.18
CA THR A 368 -75.60 -36.99 13.52
C THR A 368 -75.91 -35.62 14.20
N THR A 369 -76.85 -34.85 13.60
CA THR A 369 -77.91 -33.96 14.19
C THR A 369 -77.66 -32.82 15.21
N SER A 370 -78.51 -31.78 15.14
CA SER A 370 -78.55 -30.49 15.91
C SER A 370 -79.86 -30.36 16.74
N PRO A 371 -80.35 -29.19 17.27
CA PRO A 371 -79.74 -27.87 17.57
C PRO A 371 -80.15 -27.24 18.96
N THR A 372 -79.44 -26.18 19.43
CA THR A 372 -79.94 -25.18 20.43
C THR A 372 -79.20 -23.83 20.32
N LEU A 373 -79.71 -22.78 21.00
CA LEU A 373 -79.29 -21.36 20.91
C LEU A 373 -79.72 -20.61 22.21
N PRO A 374 -79.26 -19.38 22.55
CA PRO A 374 -77.93 -18.73 22.48
C PRO A 374 -77.40 -18.26 23.88
N THR A 375 -76.12 -17.83 23.99
CA THR A 375 -75.72 -16.58 24.73
C THR A 375 -74.24 -16.17 24.57
N THR A 376 -74.02 -14.85 24.46
CA THR A 376 -72.85 -14.02 24.90
C THR A 376 -71.38 -14.44 24.67
N THR A 377 -70.70 -13.65 23.81
CA THR A 377 -69.31 -13.13 23.93
C THR A 377 -68.13 -14.03 24.33
N THR A 378 -67.23 -14.25 23.36
CA THR A 378 -65.80 -13.85 23.45
C THR A 378 -65.19 -13.76 22.04
N THR A 379 -64.17 -12.91 21.85
CA THR A 379 -63.30 -12.91 20.66
C THR A 379 -62.30 -14.08 20.71
N PRO A 380 -61.86 -14.64 19.57
CA PRO A 380 -60.99 -15.80 19.56
C PRO A 380 -59.55 -15.44 19.96
N THR A 381 -59.06 -16.05 21.04
CA THR A 381 -57.64 -15.98 21.43
C THR A 381 -56.77 -16.70 20.40
N MET A 382 -55.69 -16.06 19.95
CA MET A 382 -54.65 -16.74 19.17
C MET A 382 -53.97 -17.83 20.02
N SER A 383 -53.52 -18.91 19.37
CA SER A 383 -52.86 -20.03 20.05
C SER A 383 -51.48 -19.63 20.63
N PRO A 384 -51.16 -19.98 21.88
CA PRO A 384 -49.83 -19.72 22.45
C PRO A 384 -48.72 -20.40 21.64
N TRP A 385 -47.64 -19.67 21.40
CA TRP A 385 -46.46 -20.17 20.69
C TRP A 385 -45.65 -21.13 21.58
N LYS A 386 -44.91 -22.07 20.97
CA LYS A 386 -44.14 -23.12 21.67
C LYS A 386 -42.66 -23.09 21.26
N GLY A 387 -41.92 -22.15 21.83
CA GLY A 387 -40.45 -22.10 21.76
C GLY A 387 -39.88 -21.53 23.06
N GLU A 388 -38.58 -21.73 23.28
CA GLU A 388 -37.94 -21.48 24.59
C GLU A 388 -37.64 -19.99 24.87
N VAL A 389 -37.84 -19.09 23.90
CA VAL A 389 -37.64 -17.65 24.03
C VAL A 389 -38.92 -16.93 23.59
N PRO A 390 -39.52 -16.03 24.41
CA PRO A 390 -40.63 -15.17 23.98
C PRO A 390 -40.21 -14.24 22.85
N ARG A 391 -41.14 -13.89 21.95
CA ARG A 391 -40.89 -12.84 20.94
C ARG A 391 -41.09 -11.48 21.59
N VAL A 392 -40.43 -10.43 21.10
CA VAL A 392 -40.55 -9.07 21.68
C VAL A 392 -42.02 -8.59 21.68
N TYR A 393 -42.77 -8.94 20.64
CA TYR A 393 -44.21 -8.70 20.50
C TYR A 393 -45.10 -9.41 21.56
N ASP A 394 -44.56 -10.36 22.33
CA ASP A 394 -45.26 -11.05 23.43
C ASP A 394 -44.94 -10.44 24.83
N LEU A 395 -44.09 -9.39 24.90
CA LEU A 395 -43.57 -8.78 26.13
C LEU A 395 -44.04 -7.32 26.32
N THR A 396 -43.96 -6.79 27.55
CA THR A 396 -44.15 -5.36 27.81
C THR A 396 -42.85 -4.56 27.62
N CYS A 397 -42.92 -3.23 27.60
CA CYS A 397 -41.71 -2.40 27.57
C CYS A 397 -40.91 -2.41 28.87
N ASP A 398 -41.49 -2.83 30.00
CA ASP A 398 -40.75 -2.99 31.26
C ASP A 398 -39.87 -4.27 31.22
N ASP A 399 -40.26 -5.25 30.40
CA ASP A 399 -39.54 -6.52 30.19
C ASP A 399 -38.57 -6.49 28.99
N THR A 400 -38.63 -5.45 28.15
CA THR A 400 -37.99 -5.44 26.81
C THR A 400 -36.70 -4.65 26.77
N VAL A 401 -35.59 -5.36 26.57
CA VAL A 401 -34.24 -4.78 26.54
C VAL A 401 -33.89 -4.29 25.14
N CYS A 402 -33.98 -2.98 24.94
CA CYS A 402 -33.43 -2.29 23.77
C CYS A 402 -31.99 -1.78 24.06
N PRO A 403 -31.09 -1.71 23.06
CA PRO A 403 -29.78 -1.06 23.15
C PRO A 403 -29.88 0.38 23.69
N PRO A 404 -28.84 0.90 24.39
CA PRO A 404 -28.92 2.15 25.15
C PRO A 404 -29.16 3.42 24.30
N ASP A 405 -28.91 3.36 22.99
CA ASP A 405 -29.21 4.47 22.06
C ASP A 405 -30.69 4.47 21.59
N SER A 406 -31.41 3.36 21.78
CA SER A 406 -32.79 3.12 21.32
C SER A 406 -33.77 3.04 22.50
N PHE A 407 -35.06 3.20 22.23
CA PHE A 407 -36.11 3.11 23.26
C PHE A 407 -37.22 2.11 22.87
N CYS A 408 -37.91 1.59 23.87
CA CYS A 408 -39.06 0.71 23.68
C CYS A 408 -40.35 1.51 23.42
N LEU A 409 -41.20 0.99 22.55
CA LEU A 409 -42.57 1.44 22.31
C LEU A 409 -43.55 0.29 22.53
N SER A 410 -44.65 0.54 23.22
CA SER A 410 -45.75 -0.43 23.34
C SER A 410 -46.43 -0.60 21.99
N ASP A 411 -46.58 -1.85 21.54
CA ASP A 411 -47.29 -2.17 20.30
C ASP A 411 -48.76 -2.50 20.61
N TYR A 412 -49.63 -1.50 20.44
CA TYR A 412 -51.06 -1.62 20.67
C TYR A 412 -51.82 -2.31 19.52
N GLU A 413 -51.20 -2.55 18.36
CA GLU A 413 -51.81 -3.32 17.26
C GLU A 413 -51.35 -4.79 17.29
N GLY A 414 -50.06 -5.04 17.58
CA GLY A 414 -49.47 -6.37 17.74
C GLY A 414 -49.77 -7.05 19.09
N GLY A 415 -49.94 -6.27 20.17
CA GLY A 415 -50.31 -6.79 21.49
C GLY A 415 -49.17 -6.97 22.49
N GLY A 416 -48.15 -6.11 22.44
CA GLY A 416 -46.98 -6.19 23.34
C GLY A 416 -46.06 -4.98 23.22
N SER A 417 -44.84 -5.18 22.73
CA SER A 417 -43.84 -4.13 22.61
C SER A 417 -42.89 -4.34 21.42
N ARG A 418 -42.08 -3.32 21.14
CA ARG A 418 -41.07 -3.27 20.09
C ARG A 418 -39.99 -2.25 20.44
N CYS A 419 -38.75 -2.49 20.03
CA CYS A 419 -37.74 -1.44 20.05
C CYS A 419 -37.94 -0.45 18.88
N HIS A 420 -37.52 0.80 19.06
CA HIS A 420 -37.48 1.85 18.06
C HIS A 420 -36.02 2.04 17.63
N CYS A 421 -35.66 1.55 16.46
CA CYS A 421 -34.26 1.36 16.07
C CYS A 421 -33.68 2.62 15.43
N ASN A 422 -32.68 3.23 16.07
CA ASN A 422 -31.95 4.35 15.48
C ASN A 422 -31.36 3.99 14.10
N LEU A 423 -31.31 4.98 13.22
CA LEU A 423 -30.74 4.90 11.88
C LEU A 423 -29.39 4.15 11.88
N GLY A 424 -29.31 3.06 11.12
CA GLY A 424 -28.17 2.14 11.09
C GLY A 424 -28.34 0.87 11.95
N ARG A 425 -29.47 0.69 12.65
CA ARG A 425 -29.85 -0.52 13.38
C ARG A 425 -31.14 -1.15 12.85
N ARG A 426 -31.27 -2.47 12.95
CA ARG A 426 -32.51 -3.21 12.64
C ARG A 426 -32.73 -4.45 13.52
N GLY A 427 -33.83 -5.17 13.27
CA GLY A 427 -34.28 -6.34 14.04
C GLY A 427 -35.08 -5.95 15.29
N ASP A 428 -35.86 -6.88 15.84
CA ASP A 428 -36.82 -6.63 16.94
C ASP A 428 -36.18 -5.99 18.19
N THR A 429 -34.88 -6.23 18.40
CA THR A 429 -34.06 -5.70 19.50
C THR A 429 -33.01 -4.69 19.05
N CYS A 430 -33.09 -4.16 17.82
CA CYS A 430 -32.16 -3.17 17.24
C CYS A 430 -30.66 -3.55 17.32
N SER A 431 -30.38 -4.86 17.38
CA SER A 431 -29.03 -5.40 17.62
C SER A 431 -28.23 -5.52 16.32
N GLU A 432 -28.87 -5.83 15.19
CA GLU A 432 -28.25 -5.86 13.87
C GLU A 432 -27.81 -4.46 13.42
N VAL A 433 -26.71 -4.39 12.67
CA VAL A 433 -26.27 -3.18 11.95
C VAL A 433 -26.79 -3.27 10.52
N VAL A 434 -27.35 -2.17 10.00
CA VAL A 434 -27.77 -2.04 8.60
C VAL A 434 -27.07 -0.86 7.93
N ALA A 435 -26.47 -1.11 6.76
CA ALA A 435 -25.85 -0.07 5.94
C ALA A 435 -26.91 0.56 5.03
N VAL A 436 -27.43 1.73 5.41
CA VAL A 436 -28.49 2.41 4.66
C VAL A 436 -27.90 3.29 3.56
N ASN A 437 -27.96 2.80 2.33
CA ASN A 437 -27.71 3.52 1.08
C ASN A 437 -29.01 4.12 0.51
N PHE A 438 -30.10 3.32 0.46
CA PHE A 438 -31.41 3.75 -0.04
C PHE A 438 -32.51 3.45 1.00
N PRO A 439 -32.94 4.45 1.79
CA PRO A 439 -33.80 4.23 2.94
C PRO A 439 -35.19 3.68 2.61
N ARG A 440 -35.54 2.60 3.32
CA ARG A 440 -36.87 1.99 3.38
C ARG A 440 -37.65 2.47 4.61
N PHE A 441 -38.91 2.86 4.40
CA PHE A 441 -39.81 3.36 5.42
C PHE A 441 -41.03 2.45 5.59
N TYR A 442 -41.48 2.28 6.84
CA TYR A 442 -42.56 1.35 7.24
C TYR A 442 -43.77 2.08 7.88
N GLY A 443 -44.02 3.35 7.53
CA GLY A 443 -45.20 4.11 7.98
C GLY A 443 -45.13 4.69 9.39
N HIS A 444 -44.22 4.20 10.22
CA HIS A 444 -43.82 4.78 11.52
C HIS A 444 -42.38 5.30 11.49
N SER A 445 -41.56 4.80 10.57
CA SER A 445 -40.18 5.22 10.32
C SER A 445 -40.08 6.69 9.92
N HIS A 446 -38.93 7.31 10.18
CA HIS A 446 -38.64 8.67 9.72
C HIS A 446 -37.13 8.93 9.68
N MET A 447 -36.70 9.92 8.89
CA MET A 447 -35.34 10.44 8.87
C MET A 447 -35.34 11.96 9.07
N THR A 448 -34.24 12.49 9.59
CA THR A 448 -34.06 13.91 9.88
C THR A 448 -32.81 14.46 9.22
N PHE A 449 -32.95 15.62 8.60
CA PHE A 449 -31.90 16.41 7.98
C PHE A 449 -31.86 17.80 8.63
N GLU A 450 -30.84 18.60 8.33
CA GLU A 450 -30.81 19.99 8.77
C GLU A 450 -32.11 20.73 8.37
N PRO A 451 -32.63 21.62 9.23
CA PRO A 451 -33.73 22.50 8.86
C PRO A 451 -33.42 23.25 7.56
N LEU A 452 -34.46 23.66 6.81
CA LEU A 452 -34.34 24.46 5.59
C LEU A 452 -33.90 25.92 5.91
N LYS A 453 -32.67 26.06 6.40
CA LYS A 453 -32.01 27.33 6.74
C LYS A 453 -31.91 28.21 5.49
N ASN A 454 -31.97 29.53 5.68
CA ASN A 454 -31.93 30.56 4.63
C ASN A 454 -33.01 30.46 3.53
N SER A 455 -33.92 29.48 3.59
CA SER A 455 -34.97 29.19 2.61
C SER A 455 -36.26 29.99 2.84
N TYR A 456 -36.15 31.15 3.49
CA TYR A 456 -37.30 31.91 3.99
C TYR A 456 -38.09 32.64 2.89
N GLN A 457 -37.48 32.90 1.73
CA GLN A 457 -38.14 33.54 0.58
C GLN A 457 -38.37 32.52 -0.54
N THR A 458 -37.36 31.74 -0.91
CA THR A 458 -37.44 30.70 -1.95
C THR A 458 -36.93 29.36 -1.45
N PHE A 459 -37.53 28.26 -1.94
CA PHE A 459 -36.89 26.94 -1.93
C PHE A 459 -37.44 26.02 -3.01
N GLN A 460 -36.63 25.03 -3.39
CA GLN A 460 -37.03 23.88 -4.18
C GLN A 460 -36.63 22.60 -3.43
N VAL A 461 -37.52 21.61 -3.40
CA VAL A 461 -37.18 20.24 -2.98
C VAL A 461 -37.64 19.28 -4.08
N THR A 462 -36.85 18.26 -4.36
CA THR A 462 -37.21 17.16 -5.27
C THR A 462 -36.85 15.83 -4.63
N LEU A 463 -37.75 14.85 -4.72
CA LEU A 463 -37.56 13.49 -4.21
C LEU A 463 -37.95 12.47 -5.29
N GLU A 464 -37.17 11.40 -5.44
CA GLU A 464 -37.62 10.17 -6.10
C GLU A 464 -38.05 9.15 -5.04
N PHE A 465 -39.30 8.70 -5.11
CA PHE A 465 -39.88 7.74 -4.17
C PHE A 465 -40.63 6.63 -4.90
N LYS A 466 -40.62 5.42 -4.34
CA LYS A 466 -41.45 4.29 -4.77
C LYS A 466 -42.36 3.89 -3.62
N ALA A 467 -43.66 4.12 -3.80
CA ALA A 467 -44.65 3.98 -2.74
C ALA A 467 -45.24 2.57 -2.67
N ASP A 468 -45.30 2.01 -1.47
CA ASP A 468 -45.99 0.75 -1.17
C ASP A 468 -47.43 1.00 -0.62
N SER A 469 -47.87 2.28 -0.56
CA SER A 469 -49.14 2.74 0.02
C SER A 469 -49.72 3.96 -0.72
N GLU A 470 -51.06 4.08 -0.79
CA GLU A 470 -51.76 5.28 -1.30
C GLU A 470 -51.75 6.48 -0.33
N ASP A 471 -51.43 6.28 0.95
CA ASP A 471 -51.29 7.35 1.95
C ASP A 471 -49.92 7.31 2.65
N GLY A 472 -49.39 8.48 3.01
CA GLY A 472 -48.24 8.60 3.90
C GLY A 472 -47.50 9.94 3.81
N LEU A 473 -46.93 10.40 4.93
CA LEU A 473 -46.13 11.62 5.00
C LEU A 473 -44.73 11.43 4.36
N LEU A 474 -44.48 12.04 3.20
CA LEU A 474 -43.18 12.03 2.52
C LEU A 474 -42.19 13.05 3.08
N LEU A 475 -42.66 14.24 3.46
CA LEU A 475 -41.80 15.34 3.92
C LEU A 475 -42.55 16.29 4.87
N TYR A 476 -41.87 16.73 5.94
CA TYR A 476 -42.36 17.81 6.83
C TYR A 476 -41.21 18.67 7.35
N CYS A 477 -41.41 20.00 7.39
CA CYS A 477 -40.54 20.93 8.12
C CYS A 477 -41.37 22.15 8.57
N GLY A 478 -41.18 22.67 9.77
CA GLY A 478 -41.98 23.78 10.29
C GLY A 478 -41.34 24.54 11.46
N GLU A 479 -42.08 25.50 12.02
CA GLU A 479 -41.67 26.24 13.21
C GLU A 479 -41.64 25.36 14.48
N ASN A 480 -42.40 24.26 14.48
CA ASN A 480 -42.38 23.22 15.52
C ASN A 480 -42.86 21.89 14.95
N GLU A 481 -42.69 20.84 15.72
CA GLU A 481 -43.09 19.46 15.38
C GLU A 481 -44.62 19.23 15.41
N HIS A 482 -45.43 20.20 15.81
CA HIS A 482 -46.88 20.04 16.01
C HIS A 482 -47.73 20.71 14.92
N GLY A 483 -47.12 21.18 13.82
CA GLY A 483 -47.85 21.77 12.69
C GLY A 483 -48.57 23.09 13.00
N ARG A 484 -48.17 23.79 14.08
CA ARG A 484 -48.73 25.10 14.47
C ARG A 484 -47.82 26.21 13.95
N GLY A 485 -48.38 27.24 13.33
CA GLY A 485 -47.58 28.32 12.73
C GLY A 485 -47.07 27.96 11.32
N ASP A 486 -45.83 28.36 11.01
CA ASP A 486 -45.21 28.12 9.70
C ASP A 486 -44.87 26.63 9.48
N PHE A 487 -45.16 26.11 8.29
CA PHE A 487 -44.77 24.75 7.88
C PHE A 487 -44.75 24.57 6.36
N THR A 488 -44.03 23.55 5.91
CA THR A 488 -44.07 22.98 4.55
C THR A 488 -44.16 21.46 4.65
N SER A 489 -44.94 20.82 3.78
CA SER A 489 -45.14 19.37 3.81
C SER A 489 -45.57 18.80 2.48
N VAL A 490 -45.14 17.56 2.20
CA VAL A 490 -45.59 16.75 1.07
C VAL A 490 -46.08 15.42 1.62
N ALA A 491 -47.30 15.01 1.27
CA ALA A 491 -47.87 13.73 1.68
C ALA A 491 -48.66 13.09 0.53
N LEU A 492 -48.68 11.75 0.51
CA LEU A 492 -49.63 10.98 -0.26
C LEU A 492 -50.95 10.92 0.53
N VAL A 493 -52.06 11.17 -0.17
CA VAL A 493 -53.42 11.03 0.35
C VAL A 493 -54.30 10.44 -0.75
N ARG A 494 -54.81 9.22 -0.57
CA ARG A 494 -55.65 8.50 -1.53
C ARG A 494 -55.05 8.45 -2.96
N GLY A 495 -53.75 8.18 -3.02
CA GLY A 495 -52.98 8.07 -4.27
C GLY A 495 -52.63 9.40 -4.94
N LYS A 496 -52.92 10.55 -4.31
CA LYS A 496 -52.55 11.88 -4.83
C LYS A 496 -51.49 12.55 -3.95
N LEU A 497 -50.58 13.29 -4.57
CA LEU A 497 -49.62 14.14 -3.85
C LEU A 497 -50.31 15.42 -3.39
N HIS A 498 -50.30 15.66 -2.09
CA HIS A 498 -50.71 16.90 -1.45
C HIS A 498 -49.46 17.68 -1.03
N TYR A 499 -49.19 18.81 -1.70
CA TYR A 499 -48.21 19.80 -1.24
C TYR A 499 -48.94 20.88 -0.44
N ARG A 500 -48.52 21.12 0.80
CA ARG A 500 -49.14 22.09 1.71
C ARG A 500 -48.09 22.92 2.44
N PHE A 501 -48.29 24.23 2.48
CA PHE A 501 -47.40 25.15 3.20
C PHE A 501 -48.16 26.33 3.82
N ASN A 502 -47.70 26.83 4.96
CA ASN A 502 -48.26 27.98 5.67
C ASN A 502 -47.18 29.04 5.95
N CYS A 503 -47.56 30.30 5.84
CA CYS A 503 -46.74 31.49 6.10
C CYS A 503 -47.42 32.34 7.19
N GLY A 504 -47.80 31.73 8.31
CA GLY A 504 -48.48 32.37 9.44
C GLY A 504 -49.99 32.60 9.28
N THR A 505 -50.49 32.99 8.09
CA THR A 505 -51.87 33.47 7.90
C THR A 505 -52.86 32.53 7.21
N GLY A 506 -52.44 31.30 6.85
CA GLY A 506 -53.33 30.26 6.33
C GLY A 506 -52.65 29.40 5.25
N ALA A 507 -52.83 28.09 5.37
CA ALA A 507 -52.14 27.12 4.53
C ALA A 507 -52.65 27.14 3.07
N ALA A 508 -51.71 27.13 2.13
CA ALA A 508 -51.94 26.67 0.77
C ALA A 508 -52.13 25.15 0.77
N GLN A 509 -52.97 24.64 -0.14
CA GLN A 509 -52.97 23.24 -0.54
C GLN A 509 -52.95 23.16 -2.06
N ILE A 510 -51.99 22.40 -2.60
CA ILE A 510 -51.84 22.07 -4.01
C ILE A 510 -51.92 20.54 -4.10
N VAL A 511 -52.62 20.02 -5.10
CA VAL A 511 -52.92 18.59 -5.26
C VAL A 511 -52.57 18.16 -6.68
N SER A 512 -51.91 17.02 -6.86
CA SER A 512 -51.62 16.47 -8.19
C SER A 512 -52.90 16.19 -8.99
N GLU A 513 -52.90 16.44 -10.29
CA GLU A 513 -53.99 16.03 -11.20
C GLU A 513 -53.96 14.51 -11.42
N SER A 514 -52.77 13.98 -11.70
CA SER A 514 -52.49 12.55 -11.74
C SER A 514 -52.56 11.88 -10.35
N ARG A 515 -52.58 10.55 -10.35
CA ARG A 515 -52.33 9.69 -9.18
C ARG A 515 -50.97 9.01 -9.33
N ILE A 516 -50.34 8.63 -8.23
CA ILE A 516 -49.20 7.70 -8.25
C ILE A 516 -49.65 6.29 -8.64
N VAL A 517 -48.69 5.49 -9.11
CA VAL A 517 -48.80 4.05 -9.30
C VAL A 517 -48.01 3.37 -8.17
N VAL A 518 -48.72 2.66 -7.29
CA VAL A 518 -48.11 1.91 -6.18
C VAL A 518 -47.14 0.87 -6.76
N GLY A 519 -45.94 0.77 -6.20
CA GLY A 519 -44.86 -0.09 -6.67
C GLY A 519 -43.99 0.48 -7.80
N GLN A 520 -44.24 1.72 -8.28
CA GLN A 520 -43.39 2.39 -9.27
C GLN A 520 -42.69 3.63 -8.70
N TRP A 521 -41.57 4.01 -9.32
CA TRP A 521 -40.86 5.26 -9.01
C TRP A 521 -41.60 6.48 -9.54
N HIS A 522 -41.77 7.47 -8.69
CA HIS A 522 -42.25 8.80 -9.02
C HIS A 522 -41.26 9.87 -8.55
N THR A 523 -41.09 10.90 -9.36
CA THR A 523 -40.38 12.13 -9.00
C THR A 523 -41.40 13.16 -8.55
N VAL A 524 -41.23 13.73 -7.35
CA VAL A 524 -41.99 14.92 -6.92
C VAL A 524 -41.07 16.11 -6.79
N THR A 525 -41.35 17.19 -7.52
CA THR A 525 -40.72 18.50 -7.34
C THR A 525 -41.72 19.46 -6.73
N VAL A 526 -41.35 20.07 -5.60
CA VAL A 526 -42.05 21.23 -5.02
C VAL A 526 -41.15 22.45 -5.04
N PHE A 527 -41.69 23.58 -5.45
CA PHE A 527 -41.01 24.88 -5.47
C PHE A 527 -41.88 25.93 -4.78
N ARG A 528 -41.27 26.90 -4.10
CA ARG A 528 -41.95 28.03 -3.47
C ARG A 528 -41.16 29.32 -3.69
N ASP A 529 -41.86 30.40 -4.03
CA ASP A 529 -41.37 31.78 -3.95
C ASP A 529 -42.44 32.66 -3.30
N GLY A 530 -42.09 33.26 -2.16
CA GLY A 530 -42.98 34.10 -1.38
C GLY A 530 -44.27 33.36 -1.01
N MET A 531 -45.41 33.92 -1.40
CA MET A 531 -46.71 33.28 -1.16
C MET A 531 -47.05 32.16 -2.15
N SER A 532 -46.35 32.07 -3.29
CA SER A 532 -46.67 31.15 -4.38
C SER A 532 -45.89 29.85 -4.23
N GLY A 533 -46.57 28.73 -4.47
CA GLY A 533 -45.97 27.41 -4.53
C GLY A 533 -46.40 26.65 -5.78
N TRP A 534 -45.58 25.69 -6.18
CA TRP A 534 -45.78 24.82 -7.33
C TRP A 534 -45.51 23.37 -6.96
N LEU A 535 -46.32 22.46 -7.50
CA LEU A 535 -46.15 21.01 -7.42
C LEU A 535 -46.05 20.45 -8.84
N ARG A 536 -45.04 19.62 -9.09
CA ARG A 536 -44.93 18.76 -10.28
C ARG A 536 -44.70 17.33 -9.82
N MET A 537 -45.42 16.40 -10.46
CA MET A 537 -45.15 14.97 -10.39
C MET A 537 -44.62 14.55 -11.77
N ASP A 538 -43.53 13.80 -11.81
CA ASP A 538 -42.91 13.27 -13.03
C ASP A 538 -42.76 14.31 -14.15
N ASN A 539 -43.48 14.14 -15.26
CA ASN A 539 -43.54 15.07 -16.39
C ASN A 539 -44.88 15.82 -16.52
N ASP A 540 -45.71 15.82 -15.48
CA ASP A 540 -46.94 16.62 -15.43
C ASP A 540 -46.64 18.12 -15.51
N THR A 541 -47.61 18.89 -16.01
CA THR A 541 -47.57 20.36 -15.99
C THR A 541 -47.57 20.88 -14.55
N PRO A 542 -46.63 21.78 -14.15
CA PRO A 542 -46.57 22.28 -12.78
C PRO A 542 -47.85 23.01 -12.32
N ILE A 543 -48.49 22.49 -11.28
CA ILE A 543 -49.72 23.03 -10.70
C ILE A 543 -49.34 24.07 -9.65
N SER A 544 -49.88 25.29 -9.77
CA SER A 544 -49.58 26.40 -8.85
C SER A 544 -50.69 26.64 -7.82
N GLY A 545 -50.31 27.16 -6.66
CA GLY A 545 -51.21 27.62 -5.60
C GLY A 545 -50.57 28.68 -4.73
N ARG A 546 -51.35 29.30 -3.82
CA ARG A 546 -50.91 30.45 -3.03
C ARG A 546 -51.37 30.35 -1.57
N SER A 547 -50.52 30.74 -0.62
CA SER A 547 -50.89 30.86 0.80
C SER A 547 -51.85 32.02 1.04
N GLN A 548 -52.57 31.99 2.16
CA GLN A 548 -53.53 33.04 2.51
C GLN A 548 -52.88 34.16 3.33
N GLY A 549 -53.37 35.40 3.17
CA GLY A 549 -52.91 36.59 3.90
C GLY A 549 -51.91 37.46 3.13
N GLN A 550 -50.84 37.92 3.79
CA GLN A 550 -49.86 38.86 3.22
C GLN A 550 -48.38 38.47 3.44
N TYR A 551 -48.08 37.51 4.32
CA TYR A 551 -46.71 37.13 4.62
C TYR A 551 -46.09 36.28 3.50
N THR A 552 -44.99 36.75 2.92
CA THR A 552 -44.19 36.01 1.93
C THR A 552 -43.17 35.08 2.57
N LYS A 553 -42.70 35.42 3.77
CA LYS A 553 -41.64 34.68 4.47
C LYS A 553 -42.19 33.45 5.18
N ILE A 554 -41.33 32.44 5.34
CA ILE A 554 -41.61 31.21 6.09
C ILE A 554 -40.43 30.85 7.00
N THR A 555 -40.74 30.35 8.19
CA THR A 555 -39.79 30.12 9.28
C THR A 555 -39.74 28.64 9.63
N PHE A 556 -38.56 28.03 9.52
CA PHE A 556 -38.32 26.64 9.90
C PHE A 556 -37.42 26.58 11.14
N ARG A 557 -37.82 25.79 12.14
CA ARG A 557 -37.04 25.53 13.36
C ARG A 557 -36.94 24.04 13.69
N SER A 558 -37.94 23.23 13.31
CA SER A 558 -37.84 21.78 13.37
C SER A 558 -36.77 21.27 12.38
N PRO A 559 -36.24 20.05 12.58
CA PRO A 559 -35.56 19.33 11.51
C PRO A 559 -36.38 19.28 10.22
N LEU A 560 -35.72 19.02 9.10
CA LEU A 560 -36.38 18.54 7.89
C LEU A 560 -36.63 17.04 8.04
N TYR A 561 -37.88 16.65 8.25
CA TYR A 561 -38.28 15.25 8.32
C TYR A 561 -38.60 14.71 6.93
N VAL A 562 -38.15 13.48 6.68
CA VAL A 562 -38.37 12.71 5.44
C VAL A 562 -38.95 11.34 5.78
N GLY A 563 -39.93 10.90 4.99
CA GLY A 563 -40.62 9.61 5.09
C GLY A 563 -41.49 9.39 6.34
N GLY A 564 -41.54 10.34 7.27
CA GLY A 564 -42.42 10.28 8.44
C GLY A 564 -42.13 11.40 9.43
N SER A 565 -42.61 11.28 10.66
CA SER A 565 -42.25 12.15 11.79
C SER A 565 -42.74 11.52 13.10
N PRO A 566 -42.04 11.65 14.24
CA PRO A 566 -42.52 11.19 15.55
C PRO A 566 -43.91 11.72 15.92
N SER A 567 -44.27 12.89 15.38
CA SER A 567 -45.53 13.57 15.64
C SER A 567 -46.57 13.42 14.53
N ALA A 568 -46.39 12.51 13.56
CA ALA A 568 -47.24 12.39 12.35
C ALA A 568 -48.75 12.37 12.64
N TYR A 569 -49.18 11.72 13.73
CA TYR A 569 -50.57 11.70 14.19
C TYR A 569 -51.13 13.10 14.53
N TRP A 570 -50.31 13.99 15.10
CA TRP A 570 -50.69 15.37 15.41
C TRP A 570 -50.61 16.29 14.18
N LEU A 571 -49.78 15.93 13.19
CA LEU A 571 -49.55 16.72 11.98
C LEU A 571 -50.69 16.69 10.96
N VAL A 572 -51.71 15.84 11.12
CA VAL A 572 -52.84 15.63 10.18
C VAL A 572 -53.45 16.92 9.63
N ARG A 573 -53.58 17.98 10.44
CA ARG A 573 -54.12 19.28 9.97
C ARG A 573 -53.18 19.98 8.99
N ALA A 574 -51.87 19.90 9.23
CA ALA A 574 -50.84 20.46 8.35
C ALA A 574 -50.63 19.60 7.10
N THR A 575 -50.42 18.28 7.27
CA THR A 575 -49.98 17.36 6.21
C THR A 575 -51.13 16.75 5.40
N GLY A 576 -52.24 16.42 6.06
CA GLY A 576 -53.33 15.61 5.50
C GLY A 576 -53.16 14.09 5.72
N ALA A 577 -52.07 13.64 6.35
CA ALA A 577 -51.79 12.25 6.67
C ALA A 577 -51.49 12.08 8.17
N ASN A 578 -51.95 10.97 8.76
CA ASN A 578 -51.75 10.62 10.18
C ASN A 578 -50.58 9.64 10.42
N ARG A 579 -49.96 9.14 9.35
CA ARG A 579 -48.89 8.16 9.32
C ARG A 579 -47.75 8.61 8.40
N GLY A 580 -46.56 8.06 8.62
CA GLY A 580 -45.41 8.17 7.72
C GLY A 580 -45.67 7.51 6.36
N PHE A 581 -44.67 7.63 5.50
CA PHE A 581 -44.59 6.96 4.20
C PHE A 581 -44.27 5.47 4.37
N ILE A 582 -44.76 4.65 3.44
CA ILE A 582 -44.42 3.23 3.32
C ILE A 582 -43.84 3.04 1.92
N GLY A 583 -42.60 2.55 1.82
CA GLY A 583 -41.88 2.40 0.55
C GLY A 583 -40.42 2.85 0.61
N CYS A 584 -39.85 3.16 -0.55
CA CYS A 584 -38.44 3.52 -0.74
C CYS A 584 -38.28 4.98 -1.17
N ILE A 585 -37.18 5.63 -0.78
CA ILE A 585 -36.72 6.92 -1.31
C ILE A 585 -35.28 6.76 -1.77
N GLN A 586 -34.96 7.03 -3.04
CA GLN A 586 -33.61 6.84 -3.59
C GLN A 586 -32.82 8.14 -3.78
N SER A 587 -33.49 9.30 -3.86
CA SER A 587 -32.81 10.59 -4.00
C SER A 587 -33.57 11.73 -3.34
N LEU A 588 -32.81 12.71 -2.85
CA LEU A 588 -33.28 13.96 -2.26
C LEU A 588 -32.42 15.11 -2.82
N THR A 589 -33.06 16.11 -3.40
CA THR A 589 -32.41 17.32 -3.92
C THR A 589 -33.05 18.54 -3.26
N ILE A 590 -32.23 19.42 -2.69
CA ILE A 590 -32.67 20.64 -2.00
C ILE A 590 -31.96 21.82 -2.67
N ASN A 591 -32.74 22.80 -3.16
CA ASN A 591 -32.24 24.00 -3.85
C ASN A 591 -31.22 23.65 -4.96
N ASN A 592 -31.59 22.70 -5.83
CA ASN A 592 -30.78 22.12 -6.91
C ASN A 592 -29.46 21.46 -6.49
N LYS A 593 -29.26 21.19 -5.20
CA LYS A 593 -28.14 20.41 -4.68
C LYS A 593 -28.60 19.02 -4.23
N ALA A 594 -28.02 17.97 -4.81
CA ALA A 594 -28.20 16.61 -4.34
C ALA A 594 -27.75 16.51 -2.87
N THR A 595 -28.60 15.90 -2.05
CA THR A 595 -28.39 15.70 -0.61
C THR A 595 -28.16 14.22 -0.39
N ASP A 596 -26.95 13.85 0.04
CA ASP A 596 -26.64 12.46 0.40
C ASP A 596 -27.55 12.00 1.54
N ILE A 597 -28.43 11.04 1.26
CA ILE A 597 -29.44 10.53 2.18
C ILE A 597 -28.89 9.49 3.17
N ARG A 598 -27.61 9.09 3.04
CA ARG A 598 -26.97 8.12 3.94
C ARG A 598 -26.79 8.69 5.36
N PRO A 599 -26.60 7.84 6.38
CA PRO A 599 -26.30 8.27 7.75
C PRO A 599 -25.04 9.15 7.82
N TRP A 600 -25.09 10.17 8.68
CA TRP A 600 -23.89 10.90 9.11
C TRP A 600 -22.89 9.94 9.80
N PRO A 601 -21.56 10.05 9.59
CA PRO A 601 -20.83 11.14 8.94
C PRO A 601 -20.55 10.94 7.44
N LEU A 602 -21.12 9.91 6.80
CA LEU A 602 -20.98 9.68 5.35
C LEU A 602 -21.91 10.64 4.59
N GLY A 603 -23.22 10.52 4.86
CA GLY A 603 -24.24 11.38 4.26
C GLY A 603 -24.69 12.53 5.18
N ARG A 604 -25.92 13.00 4.94
CA ARG A 604 -26.52 14.18 5.59
C ARG A 604 -27.68 13.88 6.53
N ALA A 605 -28.10 12.62 6.65
CA ALA A 605 -29.11 12.23 7.63
C ALA A 605 -28.51 12.29 9.04
N LEU A 606 -29.04 13.20 9.87
CA LEU A 606 -28.53 13.50 11.21
C LEU A 606 -28.95 12.45 12.24
N SER A 607 -30.17 11.94 12.08
CA SER A 607 -30.80 10.88 12.86
C SER A 607 -32.02 10.36 12.09
N GLY A 608 -32.55 9.23 12.50
CA GLY A 608 -33.77 8.62 11.99
C GLY A 608 -34.09 7.38 12.79
N ALA A 609 -35.24 6.77 12.54
CA ALA A 609 -35.65 5.56 13.24
C ALA A 609 -36.46 4.60 12.36
N ASP A 610 -36.31 3.32 12.66
CA ASP A 610 -36.92 2.16 12.00
C ASP A 610 -36.71 2.18 10.47
N ILE A 611 -35.49 2.51 10.04
CA ILE A 611 -35.11 2.63 8.62
C ILE A 611 -34.42 1.36 8.15
N GLY A 612 -35.01 0.71 7.14
CA GLY A 612 -34.37 -0.39 6.43
C GLY A 612 -33.56 0.07 5.21
N GLU A 613 -32.93 -0.88 4.55
CA GLU A 613 -32.40 -0.72 3.19
C GLU A 613 -33.46 -1.21 2.18
N CYS A 614 -33.48 -0.63 0.98
CA CYS A 614 -34.32 -1.07 -0.13
C CYS A 614 -33.59 -1.99 -1.11
N SER A 615 -32.26 -1.88 -1.25
CA SER A 615 -31.49 -2.65 -2.22
C SER A 615 -31.05 -4.05 -1.78
N ASP A 616 -31.28 -4.47 -0.53
CA ASP A 616 -30.80 -5.76 0.03
C ASP A 616 -30.99 -6.93 -0.96
N ASN A 617 -32.21 -7.11 -1.46
CA ASN A 617 -32.57 -8.24 -2.34
C ASN A 617 -32.09 -8.10 -3.80
N VAL A 618 -31.52 -6.97 -4.22
CA VAL A 618 -31.27 -6.68 -5.64
C VAL A 618 -30.14 -7.56 -6.19
N CYS A 619 -29.06 -7.73 -5.43
CA CYS A 619 -27.93 -8.56 -5.86
C CYS A 619 -28.12 -10.06 -5.57
N ASP A 620 -28.99 -10.44 -4.62
CA ASP A 620 -29.34 -11.85 -4.37
C ASP A 620 -30.02 -12.51 -5.59
N LEU A 621 -30.67 -11.71 -6.44
CA LEU A 621 -31.37 -12.15 -7.65
C LEU A 621 -30.50 -12.07 -8.92
N VAL A 622 -29.24 -11.65 -8.81
CA VAL A 622 -28.37 -11.31 -9.96
C VAL A 622 -27.02 -12.01 -9.84
N SER A 623 -26.68 -12.82 -10.84
CA SER A 623 -25.35 -13.43 -10.96
C SER A 623 -24.59 -12.82 -12.14
N CYS A 624 -23.54 -12.07 -11.84
CA CYS A 624 -22.61 -11.56 -12.85
C CYS A 624 -21.64 -12.67 -13.27
N ALA A 625 -21.39 -12.81 -14.57
CA ALA A 625 -20.47 -13.79 -15.15
C ALA A 625 -18.99 -13.37 -14.99
N ASN A 626 -18.08 -14.27 -15.36
CA ASN A 626 -16.64 -14.03 -15.50
C ASN A 626 -15.95 -13.38 -14.28
N GLY A 627 -16.46 -13.64 -13.07
CA GLY A 627 -15.91 -13.10 -11.83
C GLY A 627 -16.31 -11.65 -11.51
N GLY A 628 -17.30 -11.09 -12.21
CA GLY A 628 -17.86 -9.78 -11.86
C GLY A 628 -18.61 -9.79 -10.52
N GLY A 629 -18.58 -8.67 -9.81
CA GLY A 629 -19.37 -8.47 -8.59
C GLY A 629 -20.65 -7.68 -8.87
N CYS A 630 -21.78 -8.04 -8.26
CA CYS A 630 -22.98 -7.20 -8.31
C CYS A 630 -22.85 -6.01 -7.35
N PHE A 631 -23.23 -4.81 -7.80
CA PHE A 631 -23.32 -3.60 -6.98
C PHE A 631 -24.67 -2.92 -7.19
N ALA A 632 -25.41 -2.68 -6.10
CA ALA A 632 -26.67 -1.96 -6.15
C ALA A 632 -26.42 -0.45 -6.33
N ASN A 633 -26.63 0.06 -7.55
CA ASN A 633 -26.48 1.49 -7.88
C ASN A 633 -27.77 2.30 -7.67
N ARG A 634 -28.90 1.63 -7.45
CA ARG A 634 -30.21 2.19 -7.08
C ARG A 634 -30.94 1.23 -6.14
N ALA A 635 -32.00 1.71 -5.49
CA ALA A 635 -32.84 0.93 -4.58
C ALA A 635 -33.50 -0.32 -5.21
N ASP A 636 -33.60 -0.40 -6.54
CA ASP A 636 -34.01 -1.59 -7.30
C ASP A 636 -33.22 -1.76 -8.61
N GLY A 637 -32.01 -1.19 -8.66
CA GLY A 637 -31.13 -1.25 -9.83
C GLY A 637 -29.72 -1.69 -9.44
N PHE A 638 -29.10 -2.47 -10.32
CA PHE A 638 -27.73 -2.93 -10.15
C PHE A 638 -26.85 -2.49 -11.32
N ILE A 639 -25.55 -2.60 -11.11
CA ILE A 639 -24.54 -2.72 -12.15
C ILE A 639 -23.64 -3.91 -11.79
N CYS A 640 -23.31 -4.74 -12.77
CA CYS A 640 -22.23 -5.69 -12.61
C CYS A 640 -20.88 -4.97 -12.79
N LEU A 641 -19.96 -5.19 -11.86
CA LEU A 641 -18.60 -4.66 -11.88
C LEU A 641 -17.71 -5.66 -12.62
N CYS A 642 -17.66 -5.53 -13.95
CA CYS A 642 -17.04 -6.49 -14.86
C CYS A 642 -15.51 -6.35 -14.89
N PRO A 643 -14.74 -7.42 -14.66
CA PRO A 643 -13.27 -7.35 -14.65
C PRO A 643 -12.70 -6.89 -16.00
N LEU A 644 -11.47 -6.36 -16.00
CA LEU A 644 -10.80 -5.89 -17.22
C LEU A 644 -10.83 -6.96 -18.33
N GLY A 645 -11.31 -6.58 -19.52
CA GLY A 645 -11.50 -7.49 -20.65
C GLY A 645 -12.88 -8.15 -20.71
N PHE A 646 -13.79 -7.85 -19.77
CA PHE A 646 -15.19 -8.27 -19.82
C PHE A 646 -16.15 -7.07 -19.81
N ARG A 647 -17.30 -7.22 -20.46
CA ARG A 647 -18.36 -6.21 -20.61
C ARG A 647 -19.73 -6.86 -20.79
N GLY A 648 -20.76 -6.04 -20.94
CA GLY A 648 -22.16 -6.48 -21.01
C GLY A 648 -22.91 -6.17 -19.71
N THR A 649 -24.19 -6.52 -19.65
CA THR A 649 -25.04 -6.19 -18.47
C THR A 649 -24.77 -7.09 -17.26
N LEU A 650 -24.28 -8.30 -17.53
CA LEU A 650 -23.91 -9.36 -16.59
C LEU A 650 -22.46 -9.81 -16.82
N CYS A 651 -21.61 -8.99 -17.46
CA CYS A 651 -20.21 -9.33 -17.80
C CYS A 651 -20.05 -10.53 -18.76
N GLU A 652 -21.07 -10.75 -19.59
CA GLU A 652 -21.25 -11.89 -20.49
C GLU A 652 -20.34 -11.89 -21.72
N GLU A 653 -19.85 -10.72 -22.17
CA GLU A 653 -18.98 -10.58 -23.33
C GLU A 653 -17.51 -10.40 -22.92
N SER A 654 -16.58 -11.06 -23.61
CA SER A 654 -15.13 -10.82 -23.49
C SER A 654 -14.57 -10.02 -24.66
N PHE A 655 -13.53 -9.21 -24.41
CA PHE A 655 -12.86 -8.39 -25.43
C PHE A 655 -11.41 -8.06 -25.05
N SER A 656 -10.58 -7.74 -26.05
CA SER A 656 -9.20 -7.28 -25.82
C SER A 656 -9.14 -5.79 -25.50
N LEU A 657 -8.86 -5.45 -24.23
CA LEU A 657 -8.65 -4.07 -23.80
C LEU A 657 -7.33 -3.52 -24.39
N SER A 658 -7.42 -2.46 -25.21
CA SER A 658 -6.29 -1.84 -25.91
C SER A 658 -6.28 -0.30 -25.88
N SER A 659 -7.41 0.34 -25.56
CA SER A 659 -7.50 1.80 -25.40
C SER A 659 -8.46 2.17 -24.24
N PRO A 660 -7.96 2.19 -22.98
CA PRO A 660 -8.80 2.32 -21.78
C PRO A 660 -9.68 3.58 -21.74
N LEU A 661 -11.00 3.35 -21.79
CA LEU A 661 -12.05 4.34 -21.60
C LEU A 661 -12.68 4.16 -20.21
N PHE A 662 -12.68 5.25 -19.44
CA PHE A 662 -13.31 5.37 -18.12
C PHE A 662 -14.58 6.20 -18.21
N ASN A 663 -15.57 5.85 -17.39
CA ASN A 663 -16.91 6.44 -17.35
C ASN A 663 -17.48 6.37 -15.93
N GLU A 664 -17.79 7.56 -15.36
CA GLU A 664 -18.42 7.73 -14.05
C GLU A 664 -19.71 6.92 -13.89
N THR A 665 -20.56 6.90 -14.92
CA THR A 665 -21.86 6.19 -14.89
C THR A 665 -21.72 4.66 -14.87
N ALA A 666 -20.53 4.13 -15.19
CA ALA A 666 -20.21 2.71 -15.18
C ALA A 666 -19.42 2.28 -13.92
N PHE A 667 -19.13 3.19 -12.98
CA PHE A 667 -18.25 2.94 -11.82
C PHE A 667 -16.86 2.40 -12.21
N SER A 668 -16.33 2.81 -13.36
CA SER A 668 -15.09 2.25 -13.90
C SER A 668 -13.83 2.68 -13.14
N TYR A 669 -12.93 1.76 -12.85
CA TYR A 669 -11.57 2.07 -12.40
C TYR A 669 -10.60 0.92 -12.74
N ALA A 670 -9.31 1.23 -12.81
CA ALA A 670 -8.23 0.26 -12.92
C ALA A 670 -7.32 0.31 -11.70
N VAL A 671 -6.60 -0.79 -11.44
CA VAL A 671 -5.75 -1.00 -10.28
C VAL A 671 -4.45 -1.65 -10.75
N ILE A 672 -3.32 -1.01 -10.44
CA ILE A 672 -1.98 -1.49 -10.76
C ILE A 672 -1.16 -1.58 -9.47
N GLN A 673 -0.41 -2.67 -9.30
CA GLN A 673 0.46 -2.85 -8.15
C GLN A 673 1.75 -2.03 -8.31
N TRP A 674 2.30 -1.54 -7.20
CA TRP A 674 3.59 -0.83 -7.23
C TRP A 674 4.71 -1.78 -7.72
N PRO A 675 5.60 -1.33 -8.64
CA PRO A 675 6.60 -2.18 -9.28
C PRO A 675 7.82 -2.53 -8.39
N GLN A 676 7.75 -2.22 -7.10
CA GLN A 676 8.73 -2.55 -6.07
C GLN A 676 7.96 -2.98 -4.82
N THR A 677 8.47 -3.97 -4.08
CA THR A 677 7.86 -4.40 -2.82
C THR A 677 7.86 -3.26 -1.80
N SER A 678 6.69 -2.98 -1.21
CA SER A 678 6.41 -1.80 -0.40
C SER A 678 7.09 -1.82 0.98
N GLN A 679 8.41 -1.62 0.99
CA GLN A 679 9.23 -1.41 2.19
C GLN A 679 10.17 -0.19 2.08
N SER A 680 10.25 0.46 0.92
CA SER A 680 11.06 1.66 0.68
C SER A 680 10.17 2.90 0.54
N TYR A 681 10.23 3.79 1.52
CA TYR A 681 9.64 5.12 1.43
C TYR A 681 10.10 5.83 0.15
N LEU A 682 9.16 6.35 -0.64
CA LEU A 682 9.48 7.00 -1.90
C LEU A 682 10.05 8.40 -1.62
N SER A 683 11.34 8.59 -1.90
CA SER A 683 12.04 9.89 -1.80
C SER A 683 12.03 10.67 -3.12
N PHE A 684 11.91 9.97 -4.25
CA PHE A 684 11.69 10.49 -5.58
C PHE A 684 10.56 9.70 -6.27
N MET A 685 9.78 10.39 -7.10
CA MET A 685 8.84 9.79 -8.05
C MET A 685 8.59 10.72 -9.23
N GLU A 686 8.25 10.16 -10.39
CA GLU A 686 7.81 10.87 -11.58
C GLU A 686 6.76 10.04 -12.33
N PHE A 687 5.72 10.71 -12.83
CA PHE A 687 4.64 10.16 -13.60
C PHE A 687 4.54 10.89 -14.94
N GLU A 688 4.46 10.14 -16.05
CA GLU A 688 3.97 10.66 -17.32
C GLU A 688 2.62 10.03 -17.64
N LEU A 689 1.60 10.85 -17.96
CA LEU A 689 0.29 10.39 -18.43
C LEU A 689 -0.03 10.99 -19.79
N THR A 690 -0.66 10.20 -20.67
CA THR A 690 -1.34 10.70 -21.88
C THR A 690 -2.81 10.35 -21.79
N PHE A 691 -3.68 11.37 -21.76
CA PHE A 691 -5.10 11.24 -21.47
C PHE A 691 -5.95 12.21 -22.29
N ARG A 692 -7.26 11.93 -22.39
CA ARG A 692 -8.27 12.77 -23.06
C ARG A 692 -9.51 12.88 -22.17
N PRO A 693 -9.74 14.03 -21.50
CA PRO A 693 -10.87 14.22 -20.59
C PRO A 693 -12.17 14.50 -21.34
N LEU A 694 -13.29 13.97 -20.86
CA LEU A 694 -14.63 14.32 -21.34
C LEU A 694 -15.41 15.17 -20.33
N MET A 695 -14.95 15.22 -19.07
CA MET A 695 -15.56 15.98 -17.97
C MET A 695 -14.51 16.87 -17.28
N PRO A 696 -14.89 18.04 -16.72
CA PRO A 696 -13.96 18.98 -16.09
C PRO A 696 -13.51 18.57 -14.67
N ASP A 697 -14.18 17.59 -14.06
CA ASP A 697 -13.80 17.00 -12.78
C ASP A 697 -13.52 15.50 -12.97
N GLY A 698 -12.62 14.93 -12.16
CA GLY A 698 -12.47 13.47 -12.06
C GLY A 698 -11.07 13.00 -11.66
N THR A 699 -10.99 11.88 -10.94
CA THR A 699 -9.73 11.36 -10.39
C THR A 699 -8.97 10.54 -11.45
N LEU A 700 -7.81 11.03 -11.89
CA LEU A 700 -6.94 10.33 -12.85
C LEU A 700 -6.13 9.22 -12.17
N LEU A 701 -5.56 9.50 -11.00
CA LEU A 701 -4.71 8.57 -10.25
C LEU A 701 -4.83 8.81 -8.73
N TYR A 702 -4.89 7.73 -7.93
CA TYR A 702 -4.86 7.79 -6.46
C TYR A 702 -4.05 6.63 -5.85
N SER A 703 -3.36 6.90 -4.75
CA SER A 703 -2.81 5.88 -3.83
C SER A 703 -2.53 6.50 -2.47
N ASP A 704 -2.78 5.77 -1.38
CA ASP A 704 -2.51 6.18 0.00
C ASP A 704 -1.90 5.07 0.86
N ASP A 705 -1.57 5.39 2.11
CA ASP A 705 -1.31 4.40 3.15
C ASP A 705 -2.40 4.45 4.23
N ALA A 706 -2.98 3.29 4.57
CA ALA A 706 -4.08 3.21 5.52
C ALA A 706 -3.69 3.59 6.97
N GLY A 707 -2.42 3.43 7.35
CA GLY A 707 -1.93 3.66 8.72
C GLY A 707 -1.50 5.09 9.04
N SER A 708 -1.39 5.97 8.04
CA SER A 708 -0.79 7.30 8.17
C SER A 708 -1.63 8.41 7.50
N GLY A 709 -1.07 9.63 7.44
CA GLY A 709 -1.66 10.74 6.68
C GLY A 709 -1.30 10.70 5.19
N ASP A 710 -0.40 9.81 4.77
CA ASP A 710 0.25 9.81 3.48
C ASP A 710 -0.72 9.47 2.33
N PHE A 711 -0.66 10.27 1.26
CA PHE A 711 -1.37 10.01 0.00
C PHE A 711 -0.75 10.72 -1.19
N LEU A 712 -1.11 10.24 -2.37
CA LEU A 712 -0.81 10.76 -3.69
C LEU A 712 -2.09 10.80 -4.52
N ALA A 713 -2.43 11.95 -5.11
CA ALA A 713 -3.59 12.09 -5.98
C ALA A 713 -3.29 13.00 -7.18
N ILE A 714 -3.77 12.60 -8.35
CA ILE A 714 -3.85 13.43 -9.56
C ILE A 714 -5.32 13.47 -9.98
N SER A 715 -5.91 14.66 -10.01
CA SER A 715 -7.33 14.86 -10.30
C SER A 715 -7.54 16.06 -11.22
N LEU A 716 -8.64 16.02 -11.98
CA LEU A 716 -9.21 17.19 -12.62
C LEU A 716 -10.19 17.87 -11.64
N VAL A 717 -10.11 19.19 -11.56
CA VAL A 717 -10.96 20.04 -10.72
C VAL A 717 -11.28 21.32 -11.50
N ASP A 718 -12.55 21.51 -11.88
CA ASP A 718 -13.01 22.68 -12.65
C ASP A 718 -12.18 22.93 -13.93
N GLY A 719 -11.79 21.85 -14.62
CA GLY A 719 -10.99 21.89 -15.85
C GLY A 719 -9.48 22.15 -15.65
N TYR A 720 -8.98 22.24 -14.42
CA TYR A 720 -7.55 22.30 -14.12
C TYR A 720 -7.03 20.93 -13.69
N VAL A 721 -5.76 20.63 -13.97
CA VAL A 721 -5.08 19.45 -13.39
C VAL A 721 -4.53 19.83 -12.02
N GLU A 722 -4.88 19.09 -10.99
CA GLU A 722 -4.31 19.21 -9.64
C GLU A 722 -3.54 17.94 -9.26
N PHE A 723 -2.28 18.14 -8.85
CA PHE A 723 -1.46 17.15 -8.16
C PHE A 723 -1.44 17.47 -6.66
N ARG A 724 -1.86 16.52 -5.83
CA ARG A 724 -1.92 16.65 -4.37
C ARG A 724 -1.18 15.50 -3.72
N PHE A 725 -0.41 15.77 -2.67
CA PHE A 725 0.28 14.74 -1.92
C PHE A 725 0.57 15.18 -0.49
N ASP A 726 0.55 14.26 0.46
CA ASP A 726 0.98 14.47 1.85
C ASP A 726 2.03 13.42 2.22
N CYS A 727 3.04 13.84 2.97
CA CYS A 727 4.13 13.01 3.48
C CYS A 727 3.93 12.67 4.98
N GLY A 728 2.74 12.90 5.51
CA GLY A 728 2.38 12.69 6.92
C GLY A 728 2.46 13.94 7.81
N SER A 729 2.63 15.14 7.23
CA SER A 729 2.74 16.40 7.98
C SER A 729 2.05 17.62 7.36
N GLY A 730 1.21 17.42 6.35
CA GLY A 730 0.42 18.46 5.69
C GLY A 730 0.66 18.46 4.19
N GLY A 731 -0.43 18.40 3.43
CA GLY A 731 -0.37 18.17 1.98
C GLY A 731 0.07 19.38 1.16
N ALA A 732 0.77 19.11 0.06
CA ALA A 732 0.87 20.02 -1.07
C ALA A 732 -0.42 19.97 -1.92
N THR A 733 -0.70 21.06 -2.64
CA THR A 733 -1.62 21.08 -3.78
C THR A 733 -1.00 21.97 -4.86
N ILE A 734 -0.74 21.38 -6.02
CA ILE A 734 -0.09 21.99 -7.18
C ILE A 734 -1.09 21.93 -8.33
N ARG A 735 -1.36 23.05 -9.00
CA ARG A 735 -2.42 23.18 -10.02
C ARG A 735 -1.80 23.69 -11.33
N SER A 736 -2.37 23.30 -12.47
CA SER A 736 -1.98 23.83 -13.79
C SER A 736 -2.17 25.36 -13.86
N GLU A 737 -1.35 26.04 -14.69
CA GLU A 737 -1.44 27.50 -14.87
C GLU A 737 -2.77 27.89 -15.54
N GLU A 738 -3.22 27.07 -16.49
CA GLU A 738 -4.44 27.25 -17.26
C GLU A 738 -5.34 26.01 -17.21
N GLN A 739 -6.62 26.18 -17.58
CA GLN A 739 -7.54 25.05 -17.81
C GLN A 739 -7.10 24.24 -19.04
N ILE A 740 -7.29 22.93 -18.98
CA ILE A 740 -7.17 22.05 -20.16
C ILE A 740 -8.47 22.04 -20.95
N SER A 741 -8.38 21.88 -22.27
CA SER A 741 -9.56 21.68 -23.12
C SER A 741 -10.17 20.30 -22.91
N LEU A 742 -11.50 20.21 -23.06
CA LEU A 742 -12.21 18.93 -23.04
C LEU A 742 -12.24 18.32 -24.45
N ASP A 743 -12.30 16.99 -24.50
CA ASP A 743 -12.24 16.14 -25.68
C ASP A 743 -10.96 16.28 -26.55
N THR A 744 -9.85 16.70 -25.94
CA THR A 744 -8.52 16.80 -26.57
C THR A 744 -7.50 15.92 -25.87
N TRP A 745 -6.42 15.55 -26.57
CA TRP A 745 -5.29 14.82 -25.99
C TRP A 745 -4.35 15.75 -25.23
N HIS A 746 -3.95 15.34 -24.03
CA HIS A 746 -3.00 16.05 -23.16
C HIS A 746 -1.86 15.13 -22.71
N GLU A 747 -0.67 15.71 -22.54
CA GLU A 747 0.48 15.07 -21.90
C GLU A 747 0.74 15.73 -20.54
N LEU A 748 0.64 14.94 -19.47
CA LEU A 748 0.91 15.37 -18.10
C LEU A 748 2.25 14.81 -17.64
N ARG A 749 3.08 15.68 -17.04
CA ARG A 749 4.30 15.33 -16.31
C ARG A 749 4.15 15.79 -14.87
N VAL A 750 4.31 14.87 -13.93
CA VAL A 750 4.27 15.15 -12.50
C VAL A 750 5.46 14.49 -11.83
N SER A 751 6.32 15.25 -11.17
CA SER A 751 7.41 14.70 -10.37
C SER A 751 7.37 15.19 -8.94
N ARG A 752 7.97 14.43 -8.02
CA ARG A 752 8.15 14.82 -6.62
C ARG A 752 9.51 14.34 -6.12
N THR A 753 10.32 15.28 -5.65
CA THR A 753 11.58 15.02 -4.94
C THR A 753 11.44 15.54 -3.52
N ALA A 754 11.53 14.65 -2.53
CA ALA A 754 11.30 14.98 -1.14
C ALA A 754 9.91 15.65 -0.93
N LYS A 755 9.88 16.90 -0.43
CA LYS A 755 8.64 17.70 -0.32
C LYS A 755 8.27 18.45 -1.59
N SER A 756 9.22 18.65 -2.50
CA SER A 756 9.00 19.46 -3.69
C SER A 756 8.29 18.62 -4.74
N GLY A 757 7.13 19.06 -5.20
CA GLY A 757 6.45 18.56 -6.38
C GLY A 757 6.59 19.54 -7.54
N ILE A 758 6.50 19.02 -8.75
CA ILE A 758 6.43 19.77 -10.01
C ILE A 758 5.30 19.17 -10.84
N LEU A 759 4.44 20.02 -11.40
CA LEU A 759 3.40 19.64 -12.35
C LEU A 759 3.59 20.44 -13.64
N GLN A 760 3.51 19.78 -14.79
CA GLN A 760 3.46 20.41 -16.11
C GLN A 760 2.43 19.68 -16.98
N VAL A 761 1.60 20.44 -17.69
CA VAL A 761 0.65 19.92 -18.68
C VAL A 761 1.02 20.50 -20.04
N ASP A 762 1.12 19.65 -21.06
CA ASP A 762 1.46 20.01 -22.43
C ASP A 762 2.70 20.94 -22.50
N SER A 763 2.55 22.10 -23.14
CA SER A 763 3.55 23.18 -23.18
C SER A 763 3.26 24.31 -22.18
N GLN A 764 2.40 24.12 -21.17
CA GLN A 764 2.25 25.07 -20.06
C GLN A 764 3.57 25.15 -19.26
N ARG A 765 3.72 26.17 -18.42
CA ARG A 765 4.88 26.28 -17.54
C ARG A 765 4.83 25.20 -16.44
N PRO A 766 5.97 24.60 -16.07
CA PRO A 766 6.06 23.81 -14.86
C PRO A 766 5.71 24.66 -13.63
N ILE A 767 4.78 24.17 -12.82
CA ILE A 767 4.38 24.77 -11.54
C ILE A 767 4.99 23.92 -10.42
N GLU A 768 5.77 24.56 -9.55
CA GLU A 768 6.37 23.94 -8.37
C GLU A 768 5.51 24.16 -7.13
N GLY A 769 5.58 23.23 -6.17
CA GLY A 769 4.93 23.36 -4.86
C GLY A 769 5.59 22.46 -3.82
N ILE A 770 5.40 22.75 -2.53
CA ILE A 770 6.13 22.10 -1.44
C ILE A 770 5.14 21.64 -0.37
N ALA A 771 5.19 20.36 0.02
CA ALA A 771 4.37 19.83 1.12
C ALA A 771 4.77 20.42 2.48
N GLU A 772 3.79 20.56 3.37
CA GLU A 772 3.97 21.21 4.66
C GLU A 772 4.66 20.31 5.71
N GLY A 773 5.14 20.95 6.77
CA GLY A 773 5.73 20.26 7.92
C GLY A 773 7.13 19.67 7.65
N ALA A 774 7.36 18.45 8.14
CA ALA A 774 8.70 17.90 8.38
C ALA A 774 9.16 16.84 7.36
N PHE A 775 8.26 15.99 6.84
CA PHE A 775 8.66 14.77 6.14
C PHE A 775 8.93 14.94 4.65
N THR A 776 9.91 14.20 4.15
CA THR A 776 10.34 14.14 2.75
C THR A 776 9.99 12.81 2.09
N GLN A 777 9.64 11.83 2.91
CA GLN A 777 9.32 10.46 2.54
C GLN A 777 7.81 10.31 2.51
N ILE A 778 7.30 9.57 1.54
CA ILE A 778 5.90 9.14 1.49
C ILE A 778 5.85 7.61 1.47
N ASN A 779 4.91 7.05 2.21
CA ASN A 779 4.50 5.65 2.14
C ASN A 779 3.15 5.56 1.43
N CYS A 780 3.04 4.68 0.42
CA CYS A 780 1.78 4.37 -0.23
C CYS A 780 1.65 2.85 -0.26
N SER A 781 0.85 2.29 0.64
CA SER A 781 0.71 0.84 0.84
C SER A 781 -0.47 0.24 0.08
N SER A 782 -1.44 1.08 -0.32
CA SER A 782 -2.48 0.71 -1.30
C SER A 782 -1.91 0.70 -2.72
N PRO A 783 -2.54 -0.02 -3.68
CA PRO A 783 -2.13 0.01 -5.08
C PRO A 783 -2.37 1.38 -5.74
N LEU A 784 -1.90 1.53 -6.97
CA LEU A 784 -2.22 2.66 -7.85
C LEU A 784 -3.60 2.46 -8.46
N TYR A 785 -4.57 3.22 -7.99
CA TYR A 785 -5.90 3.34 -8.59
C TYR A 785 -5.86 4.34 -9.75
N ILE A 786 -6.52 4.03 -10.86
CA ILE A 786 -6.49 4.80 -12.10
C ILE A 786 -7.93 5.00 -12.61
N GLY A 787 -8.26 6.24 -12.99
CA GLY A 787 -9.57 6.63 -13.51
C GLY A 787 -10.71 6.67 -12.46
N GLY A 788 -10.46 6.15 -11.25
CA GLY A 788 -11.39 6.18 -10.14
C GLY A 788 -10.90 5.30 -8.98
N VAL A 789 -11.69 5.20 -7.92
CA VAL A 789 -11.44 4.31 -6.76
C VAL A 789 -12.69 3.45 -6.46
N PRO A 790 -12.56 2.31 -5.76
CA PRO A 790 -13.70 1.48 -5.36
C PRO A 790 -14.69 2.21 -4.46
N GLU A 791 -14.20 2.99 -3.49
CA GLU A 791 -15.00 3.63 -2.45
C GLU A 791 -14.45 5.03 -2.12
N TYR A 792 -15.06 6.08 -2.67
CA TYR A 792 -14.63 7.47 -2.50
C TYR A 792 -14.62 7.92 -1.03
N ASP A 793 -15.60 7.47 -0.23
CA ASP A 793 -15.73 7.82 1.19
C ASP A 793 -14.56 7.32 2.07
N LYS A 794 -13.81 6.31 1.62
CA LYS A 794 -12.63 5.77 2.32
C LYS A 794 -11.34 6.52 2.03
N THR A 795 -11.31 7.38 1.01
CA THR A 795 -10.10 8.13 0.62
C THR A 795 -9.76 9.25 1.61
N LYS A 796 -8.50 9.70 1.63
CA LYS A 796 -8.09 10.84 2.46
C LYS A 796 -8.81 12.10 1.98
N LYS A 797 -9.65 12.71 2.83
CA LYS A 797 -10.49 13.87 2.46
C LYS A 797 -9.72 15.09 1.93
N THR A 798 -8.43 15.21 2.28
CA THR A 798 -7.49 16.23 1.76
C THR A 798 -7.03 15.97 0.32
N ALA A 799 -7.06 14.72 -0.14
CA ALA A 799 -6.61 14.30 -1.47
C ALA A 799 -7.50 14.79 -2.63
N GLY A 800 -8.70 15.31 -2.35
CA GLY A 800 -9.61 15.83 -3.39
C GLY A 800 -10.21 14.75 -4.30
N VAL A 801 -10.10 13.48 -3.94
CA VAL A 801 -10.68 12.34 -4.67
C VAL A 801 -12.17 12.24 -4.37
N ILE A 802 -12.99 12.84 -5.24
CA ILE A 802 -14.45 13.01 -5.02
C ILE A 802 -15.34 12.53 -6.17
N LYS A 803 -14.76 12.23 -7.33
CA LYS A 803 -15.47 11.74 -8.53
C LYS A 803 -14.58 10.81 -9.38
N PRO A 804 -15.16 9.87 -10.13
CA PRO A 804 -14.45 9.16 -11.20
C PRO A 804 -14.02 10.11 -12.33
N PHE A 805 -12.98 9.73 -13.06
CA PHE A 805 -12.63 10.33 -14.33
C PHE A 805 -13.49 9.73 -15.45
N THR A 806 -14.03 10.58 -16.32
CA THR A 806 -14.70 10.18 -17.55
C THR A 806 -13.87 10.66 -18.73
N GLY A 807 -13.35 9.73 -19.53
CA GLY A 807 -12.36 10.00 -20.57
C GLY A 807 -11.40 8.82 -20.80
N ILE A 808 -10.38 9.05 -21.63
CA ILE A 808 -9.45 8.00 -22.09
C ILE A 808 -8.10 8.18 -21.37
N VAL A 809 -7.47 7.09 -20.92
CA VAL A 809 -6.07 7.08 -20.46
C VAL A 809 -5.30 6.07 -21.31
N GLN A 810 -4.34 6.56 -22.10
CA GLN A 810 -3.66 5.78 -23.13
C GLN A 810 -2.22 5.38 -22.74
N LYS A 811 -1.56 6.21 -21.93
CA LYS A 811 -0.18 6.01 -21.46
C LYS A 811 -0.11 6.34 -19.98
N LEU A 812 0.56 5.47 -19.23
CA LEU A 812 1.03 5.72 -17.86
C LEU A 812 2.47 5.25 -17.77
N ILE A 813 3.37 6.13 -17.34
CA ILE A 813 4.74 5.81 -16.95
C ILE A 813 4.92 6.22 -15.49
N LEU A 814 5.59 5.39 -14.70
CA LEU A 814 6.07 5.68 -13.36
C LEU A 814 7.59 5.48 -13.35
N ASN A 815 8.35 6.54 -13.13
CA ASN A 815 9.81 6.50 -13.02
C ASN A 815 10.48 5.76 -14.21
N ASP A 816 10.17 6.17 -15.45
CA ASP A 816 10.58 5.54 -16.71
C ASP A 816 10.01 4.14 -17.00
N LEU A 817 9.36 3.47 -16.03
CA LEU A 817 8.65 2.22 -16.26
C LEU A 817 7.25 2.46 -16.83
N THR A 818 6.95 1.89 -18.00
CA THR A 818 5.58 1.86 -18.53
C THR A 818 4.70 0.94 -17.69
N MET A 819 3.54 1.45 -17.24
CA MET A 819 2.56 0.71 -16.44
C MET A 819 1.33 0.39 -17.31
N PRO A 820 1.30 -0.73 -18.04
CA PRO A 820 0.20 -1.04 -18.96
C PRO A 820 -1.11 -1.33 -18.22
N ILE A 821 -2.20 -0.69 -18.66
CA ILE A 821 -3.57 -0.92 -18.18
C ILE A 821 -4.22 -2.00 -19.07
N THR A 822 -3.90 -3.26 -18.83
CA THR A 822 -4.41 -4.41 -19.61
C THR A 822 -4.74 -5.58 -18.69
N ALA A 823 -5.59 -6.51 -19.12
CA ALA A 823 -6.09 -7.62 -18.29
C ALA A 823 -5.00 -8.60 -17.79
N GLY A 824 -3.79 -8.58 -18.36
CA GLY A 824 -2.63 -9.36 -17.89
C GLY A 824 -1.65 -8.58 -16.99
N SER A 825 -1.89 -7.29 -16.73
CA SER A 825 -0.95 -6.39 -16.03
C SER A 825 -1.61 -5.46 -15.00
N ALA A 826 -2.93 -5.34 -15.06
CA ALA A 826 -3.78 -4.56 -14.17
C ALA A 826 -5.03 -5.37 -13.81
N THR A 827 -5.65 -5.05 -12.69
CA THR A 827 -7.05 -5.41 -12.42
C THR A 827 -7.90 -4.15 -12.45
N GLY A 828 -9.20 -4.26 -12.21
CA GLY A 828 -10.13 -3.14 -12.38
C GLY A 828 -11.50 -3.62 -12.83
N VAL A 829 -12.46 -2.71 -12.90
CA VAL A 829 -13.84 -2.98 -13.27
C VAL A 829 -14.37 -1.97 -14.28
N ASN A 830 -15.24 -2.42 -15.19
CA ASN A 830 -16.02 -1.61 -16.14
C ASN A 830 -15.24 -0.63 -17.03
N VAL A 831 -13.94 -0.86 -17.21
CA VAL A 831 -13.09 -0.10 -18.16
C VAL A 831 -13.33 -0.63 -19.57
N ALA A 832 -13.83 0.22 -20.46
CA ALA A 832 -14.13 -0.14 -21.84
C ALA A 832 -12.97 0.18 -22.80
N ASN A 833 -13.12 -0.17 -24.07
CA ASN A 833 -12.30 0.40 -25.14
C ASN A 833 -12.92 1.72 -25.64
N SER A 834 -12.08 2.73 -25.89
CA SER A 834 -12.46 3.93 -26.64
C SER A 834 -12.56 3.66 -28.15
N ALA A 835 -13.12 4.60 -28.92
CA ALA A 835 -13.12 4.53 -30.38
C ALA A 835 -11.71 4.82 -30.93
N HIS A 836 -10.87 3.79 -30.99
CA HIS A 836 -9.44 3.90 -31.34
C HIS A 836 -9.01 2.76 -32.28
N PRO A 837 -8.17 3.02 -33.31
CA PRO A 837 -7.80 1.99 -34.29
C PRO A 837 -7.23 0.68 -33.72
N CYS A 838 -6.51 0.71 -32.59
CA CYS A 838 -5.98 -0.52 -31.99
C CYS A 838 -7.05 -1.51 -31.50
N VAL A 839 -8.31 -1.09 -31.38
CA VAL A 839 -9.43 -1.96 -31.02
C VAL A 839 -9.75 -2.96 -32.14
N GLU A 840 -9.52 -2.58 -33.39
CA GLU A 840 -9.73 -3.42 -34.57
C GLU A 840 -8.55 -4.38 -34.83
N SER A 841 -7.55 -4.43 -33.94
CA SER A 841 -6.30 -5.22 -34.07
C SER A 841 -5.59 -5.02 -35.43
N PRO A 842 -5.24 -3.78 -35.81
CA PRO A 842 -4.84 -3.39 -37.17
C PRO A 842 -3.38 -3.72 -37.52
N CYS A 843 -2.77 -4.65 -36.79
CA CYS A 843 -1.39 -5.10 -36.97
C CYS A 843 -1.43 -6.57 -37.37
N ALA A 844 -1.01 -6.86 -38.61
CA ALA A 844 -1.01 -8.21 -39.16
C ALA A 844 0.07 -9.10 -38.52
N ASN A 845 0.00 -10.40 -38.82
CA ASN A 845 1.06 -11.37 -38.56
C ASN A 845 1.54 -11.46 -37.09
N GLY A 846 0.68 -11.14 -36.12
CA GLY A 846 1.00 -11.15 -34.69
C GLY A 846 1.63 -9.86 -34.15
N GLY A 847 1.71 -8.79 -34.94
CA GLY A 847 2.21 -7.49 -34.49
C GLY A 847 1.38 -6.90 -33.33
N THR A 848 2.06 -6.32 -32.33
CA THR A 848 1.37 -5.64 -31.22
C THR A 848 0.94 -4.25 -31.66
N CYS A 849 -0.31 -3.85 -31.42
CA CYS A 849 -0.73 -2.46 -31.64
C CYS A 849 -0.39 -1.59 -30.43
N ARG A 850 0.31 -0.47 -30.66
CA ARG A 850 0.57 0.54 -29.63
C ARG A 850 -0.25 1.81 -29.94
N PRO A 851 -1.19 2.20 -29.07
CA PRO A 851 -2.04 3.38 -29.31
C PRO A 851 -1.24 4.68 -29.08
N LYS A 852 -1.51 5.70 -29.90
CA LYS A 852 -0.78 6.99 -29.90
C LYS A 852 -1.67 8.14 -30.36
N TRP A 853 -2.25 8.87 -29.41
CA TRP A 853 -3.36 9.81 -29.61
C TRP A 853 -4.47 9.14 -30.45
N ASP A 854 -4.97 9.78 -31.51
CA ASP A 854 -5.96 9.21 -32.44
C ASP A 854 -5.34 8.26 -33.49
N SER A 855 -4.06 7.92 -33.35
CA SER A 855 -3.28 7.09 -34.26
C SER A 855 -2.70 5.86 -33.56
N TYR A 856 -1.93 5.05 -34.29
CA TYR A 856 -1.28 3.86 -33.76
C TYR A 856 0.04 3.58 -34.47
N GLU A 857 0.92 2.89 -33.76
CA GLU A 857 2.13 2.30 -34.29
C GLU A 857 2.09 0.79 -34.05
N CYS A 858 2.32 -0.02 -35.09
CA CYS A 858 2.51 -1.45 -34.90
C CYS A 858 3.93 -1.75 -34.42
N ASP A 859 4.06 -2.85 -33.68
CA ASP A 859 5.26 -3.31 -33.00
C ASP A 859 5.50 -4.75 -33.52
N CYS A 860 6.28 -4.87 -34.61
CA CYS A 860 6.24 -6.03 -35.51
C CYS A 860 7.19 -7.15 -35.09
N PRO A 861 6.79 -8.43 -35.24
CA PRO A 861 7.65 -9.58 -34.95
C PRO A 861 8.71 -9.78 -36.04
N LEU A 862 9.73 -10.57 -35.73
CA LEU A 862 10.82 -10.90 -36.64
C LEU A 862 10.30 -11.47 -37.97
N GLY A 863 10.90 -11.02 -39.08
CA GLY A 863 10.47 -11.38 -40.43
C GLY A 863 9.31 -10.56 -40.99
N TYR A 864 8.78 -9.56 -40.27
CA TYR A 864 7.69 -8.69 -40.74
C TYR A 864 7.96 -7.19 -40.55
N ASP A 865 7.65 -6.40 -41.58
CA ASP A 865 7.81 -4.93 -41.63
C ASP A 865 6.55 -4.24 -42.23
N GLY A 866 6.54 -2.91 -42.20
CA GLY A 866 5.49 -2.05 -42.70
C GLY A 866 4.62 -1.50 -41.58
N ARG A 867 3.88 -0.43 -41.88
CA ARG A 867 3.03 0.29 -40.92
C ARG A 867 2.06 -0.62 -40.14
N HIS A 868 1.71 -1.76 -40.72
CA HIS A 868 0.76 -2.74 -40.20
C HIS A 868 1.38 -4.15 -40.08
N CYS A 869 2.72 -4.27 -40.06
CA CYS A 869 3.46 -5.55 -40.12
C CYS A 869 3.06 -6.44 -41.32
N GLN A 870 2.54 -5.82 -42.39
CA GLN A 870 1.87 -6.51 -43.49
C GLN A 870 2.81 -7.01 -44.58
N LYS A 871 4.09 -6.61 -44.54
CA LYS A 871 5.12 -7.11 -45.46
C LYS A 871 5.89 -8.22 -44.77
N ALA A 872 5.90 -9.42 -45.35
CA ALA A 872 6.96 -10.37 -45.04
C ALA A 872 8.30 -9.82 -45.55
N VAL A 873 9.37 -9.95 -44.77
CA VAL A 873 10.72 -9.56 -45.17
C VAL A 873 11.30 -10.73 -45.99
N THR A 874 11.14 -10.66 -47.31
CA THR A 874 11.46 -11.75 -48.24
C THR A 874 12.94 -11.81 -48.66
N GLU A 875 13.71 -10.78 -48.38
CA GLU A 875 15.16 -10.76 -48.52
C GLU A 875 15.79 -11.11 -47.17
N ALA A 876 16.84 -11.93 -47.16
CA ALA A 876 17.54 -12.26 -45.92
C ALA A 876 18.11 -10.97 -45.28
N ILE A 877 17.88 -10.77 -43.99
CA ILE A 877 18.34 -9.58 -43.26
C ILE A 877 19.84 -9.76 -42.92
N GLU A 878 20.70 -9.59 -43.92
CA GLU A 878 22.17 -9.71 -43.79
C GLU A 878 22.73 -8.77 -42.70
N ILE A 879 22.11 -7.59 -42.54
CA ILE A 879 22.47 -6.58 -41.54
C ILE A 879 21.18 -6.03 -40.91
N PRO A 880 20.88 -6.33 -39.64
CA PRO A 880 19.72 -5.78 -38.96
C PRO A 880 19.90 -4.29 -38.62
N GLN A 881 18.83 -3.53 -38.88
CA GLN A 881 18.60 -2.17 -38.42
C GLN A 881 17.69 -2.19 -37.19
N PHE A 882 18.01 -1.33 -36.24
CA PHE A 882 17.31 -1.13 -34.98
C PHE A 882 16.82 0.32 -34.91
N ILE A 883 15.58 0.52 -34.44
CA ILE A 883 14.89 1.82 -34.38
C ILE A 883 14.61 2.24 -32.92
N GLY A 884 15.53 1.94 -31.99
CA GLY A 884 15.45 2.32 -30.57
C GLY A 884 14.44 1.51 -29.73
N ARG A 885 13.43 0.90 -30.37
CA ARG A 885 12.50 -0.09 -29.79
C ARG A 885 12.61 -1.47 -30.44
N SER A 886 13.74 -1.75 -31.07
CA SER A 886 14.02 -3.02 -31.72
C SER A 886 14.91 -3.89 -30.86
N TYR A 887 14.78 -5.21 -30.98
CA TYR A 887 15.68 -6.15 -30.30
C TYR A 887 15.76 -7.48 -31.05
N LEU A 888 16.83 -8.22 -30.79
CA LEU A 888 16.99 -9.65 -31.12
C LEU A 888 17.36 -10.38 -29.82
N THR A 889 16.78 -11.56 -29.59
CA THR A 889 17.03 -12.40 -28.42
C THR A 889 17.67 -13.72 -28.82
N TYR A 890 18.53 -14.26 -27.96
CA TYR A 890 19.20 -15.54 -28.16
C TYR A 890 19.23 -16.30 -26.84
N ASP A 891 18.70 -17.52 -26.83
CA ASP A 891 18.60 -18.42 -25.67
C ASP A 891 19.43 -19.71 -25.82
N ASN A 892 19.93 -19.99 -27.03
CA ASN A 892 20.74 -21.16 -27.36
C ASN A 892 21.93 -21.32 -26.38
N ARG A 893 22.03 -22.50 -25.76
CA ARG A 893 22.99 -22.81 -24.69
C ARG A 893 24.45 -22.54 -25.08
N ASP A 894 24.84 -22.67 -26.34
CA ASP A 894 26.23 -22.44 -26.76
C ASP A 894 26.55 -20.96 -26.97
N ILE A 895 25.58 -20.16 -27.45
CA ILE A 895 25.67 -18.69 -27.45
C ILE A 895 25.79 -18.20 -26.00
N LEU A 896 24.93 -18.69 -25.11
CA LEU A 896 24.89 -18.31 -23.70
C LEU A 896 26.16 -18.72 -22.93
N LYS A 897 26.72 -19.91 -23.18
CA LYS A 897 28.02 -20.32 -22.60
C LYS A 897 29.14 -19.36 -23.04
N ARG A 898 29.21 -19.01 -24.32
CA ARG A 898 30.25 -18.13 -24.90
C ARG A 898 30.14 -16.67 -24.42
N ALA A 899 28.97 -16.25 -23.92
CA ALA A 899 28.74 -14.93 -23.32
C ALA A 899 28.77 -14.90 -21.77
N SER A 900 29.10 -16.01 -21.09
CA SER A 900 29.20 -16.13 -19.61
C SER A 900 30.64 -16.50 -19.17
N GLY A 901 30.80 -16.98 -17.94
CA GLY A 901 31.96 -17.77 -17.50
C GLY A 901 33.15 -16.94 -17.01
N SER A 902 34.36 -17.50 -17.07
CA SER A 902 35.57 -16.83 -16.56
C SER A 902 36.16 -15.83 -17.53
N ARG A 903 35.88 -15.99 -18.83
CA ARG A 903 36.41 -15.16 -19.93
C ARG A 903 35.34 -14.96 -20.99
N THR A 904 35.20 -13.72 -21.47
CA THR A 904 34.22 -13.36 -22.50
C THR A 904 34.91 -12.51 -23.56
N SER A 905 34.64 -12.76 -24.85
CA SER A 905 35.20 -11.99 -25.95
C SER A 905 34.12 -11.69 -26.97
N LEU A 906 33.85 -10.40 -27.18
CA LEU A 906 32.88 -9.85 -28.10
C LEU A 906 33.62 -9.05 -29.18
N PHE A 907 33.34 -9.32 -30.45
CA PHE A 907 33.72 -8.46 -31.57
C PHE A 907 32.47 -8.15 -32.38
N MET A 908 32.25 -6.89 -32.74
CA MET A 908 31.11 -6.49 -33.58
C MET A 908 31.43 -5.22 -34.36
N ARG A 909 30.65 -4.95 -35.40
CA ARG A 909 30.59 -3.65 -36.07
C ARG A 909 29.22 -3.02 -35.80
N PHE A 910 29.19 -1.71 -35.55
CA PHE A 910 27.92 -0.95 -35.45
C PHE A 910 28.01 0.37 -36.23
N LYS A 911 26.85 0.90 -36.61
CA LYS A 911 26.68 2.32 -36.98
C LYS A 911 25.49 2.91 -36.22
N SER A 912 25.58 4.15 -35.76
CA SER A 912 24.53 4.86 -35.01
C SER A 912 24.43 6.32 -35.44
N THR A 913 23.23 6.89 -35.29
CA THR A 913 23.00 8.36 -35.33
C THR A 913 22.45 8.91 -34.01
N ALA A 914 22.08 8.05 -33.06
CA ALA A 914 21.70 8.44 -31.70
C ALA A 914 22.91 8.45 -30.76
N LYS A 915 22.90 9.39 -29.79
CA LYS A 915 23.92 9.50 -28.73
C LYS A 915 23.81 8.43 -27.66
N ASP A 916 22.62 7.87 -27.51
CA ASP A 916 22.23 6.98 -26.42
C ASP A 916 21.51 5.77 -27.01
N GLY A 917 21.80 4.59 -26.48
CA GLY A 917 21.14 3.37 -26.92
C GLY A 917 21.86 2.09 -26.50
N LEU A 918 21.11 1.12 -26.00
CA LEU A 918 21.61 -0.21 -25.65
C LEU A 918 22.00 -0.99 -26.93
N LEU A 919 23.26 -1.44 -27.04
CA LEU A 919 23.75 -2.30 -28.13
C LEU A 919 23.67 -3.79 -27.77
N LEU A 920 23.91 -4.15 -26.51
CA LEU A 920 23.90 -5.53 -26.02
C LEU A 920 23.57 -5.55 -24.53
N TRP A 921 22.69 -6.46 -24.11
CA TRP A 921 22.43 -6.75 -22.69
C TRP A 921 22.38 -8.24 -22.42
N ARG A 922 22.88 -8.64 -21.25
CA ARG A 922 22.55 -9.89 -20.60
C ARG A 922 22.72 -9.73 -19.09
N GLY A 923 21.71 -10.10 -18.31
CA GLY A 923 21.69 -9.92 -16.86
C GLY A 923 20.37 -10.43 -16.27
N ASP A 924 20.36 -10.71 -14.96
CA ASP A 924 19.14 -11.14 -14.27
C ASP A 924 18.00 -10.11 -14.40
N SER A 925 16.75 -10.59 -14.35
CA SER A 925 15.55 -9.75 -14.45
C SER A 925 14.55 -10.08 -13.33
N PRO A 926 14.11 -9.10 -12.51
CA PRO A 926 14.67 -7.75 -12.39
C PRO A 926 16.08 -7.78 -11.79
N MET A 927 16.91 -6.83 -12.19
CA MET A 927 18.31 -6.71 -11.76
C MET A 927 18.39 -6.44 -10.24
N ARG A 928 18.99 -7.35 -9.48
CA ARG A 928 19.16 -7.19 -8.02
C ARG A 928 20.43 -6.39 -7.70
N PRO A 929 20.54 -5.79 -6.50
CA PRO A 929 21.83 -5.31 -6.01
C PRO A 929 22.88 -6.43 -6.08
N ASN A 930 24.00 -6.15 -6.74
CA ASN A 930 25.07 -7.09 -7.07
C ASN A 930 24.74 -8.24 -8.06
N SER A 931 23.58 -8.29 -8.73
CA SER A 931 23.34 -9.26 -9.82
C SER A 931 24.39 -9.18 -10.92
N ASP A 932 24.82 -10.33 -11.44
CA ASP A 932 25.75 -10.41 -12.56
C ASP A 932 25.08 -9.90 -13.84
N PHE A 933 25.85 -9.14 -14.63
CA PHE A 933 25.40 -8.65 -15.94
C PHE A 933 26.58 -8.34 -16.85
N LEU A 934 26.27 -8.20 -18.13
CA LEU A 934 27.15 -7.83 -19.23
C LEU A 934 26.38 -6.87 -20.14
N SER A 935 26.84 -5.64 -20.28
CA SER A 935 26.20 -4.63 -21.14
C SER A 935 27.18 -3.93 -22.06
N MET A 936 26.68 -3.50 -23.22
CA MET A 936 27.37 -2.58 -24.12
C MET A 936 26.34 -1.60 -24.68
N GLY A 937 26.69 -0.32 -24.76
CA GLY A 937 25.78 0.70 -25.25
C GLY A 937 26.45 2.04 -25.46
N LEU A 938 25.71 2.94 -26.11
CA LEU A 938 26.06 4.36 -26.23
C LEU A 938 25.41 5.13 -25.08
N GLN A 939 26.16 6.08 -24.50
CA GLN A 939 25.69 7.05 -23.53
C GLN A 939 26.43 8.38 -23.76
N ASP A 940 25.71 9.48 -23.95
CA ASP A 940 26.25 10.81 -24.32
C ASP A 940 27.18 10.80 -25.57
N GLY A 941 27.05 9.78 -26.43
CA GLY A 941 27.90 9.52 -27.60
C GLY A 941 29.22 8.79 -27.29
N ALA A 942 29.51 8.47 -26.04
CA ALA A 942 30.60 7.55 -25.67
C ALA A 942 30.12 6.09 -25.75
N LEU A 943 30.99 5.17 -26.17
CA LEU A 943 30.69 3.74 -26.13
C LEU A 943 31.17 3.16 -24.79
N ILE A 944 30.25 2.56 -24.05
CA ILE A 944 30.50 1.93 -22.75
C ILE A 944 30.39 0.42 -22.89
N PHE A 945 31.37 -0.29 -22.34
CA PHE A 945 31.31 -1.72 -22.03
C PHE A 945 31.30 -1.89 -20.52
N SER A 946 30.30 -2.58 -19.98
CA SER A 946 30.10 -2.75 -18.54
C SER A 946 29.80 -4.20 -18.17
N TYR A 947 30.18 -4.61 -16.96
CA TYR A 947 29.85 -5.91 -16.39
C TYR A 947 29.98 -5.89 -14.87
N ASN A 948 29.24 -6.78 -14.19
CA ASN A 948 29.37 -7.05 -12.75
C ASN A 948 29.60 -8.56 -12.51
N LEU A 949 30.32 -8.86 -11.43
CA LEU A 949 30.72 -10.19 -10.96
C LEU A 949 30.44 -10.28 -9.44
N GLY A 950 29.18 -10.14 -9.02
CA GLY A 950 28.75 -10.23 -7.62
C GLY A 950 29.30 -9.18 -6.64
N SER A 951 30.11 -8.22 -7.09
CA SER A 951 30.95 -7.36 -6.23
C SER A 951 30.91 -5.86 -6.56
N GLY A 952 30.19 -5.47 -7.61
CA GLY A 952 30.09 -4.09 -8.12
C GLY A 952 30.55 -3.98 -9.59
N PRO A 953 30.00 -3.05 -10.38
CA PRO A 953 30.25 -2.99 -11.82
C PRO A 953 31.62 -2.40 -12.20
N ALA A 954 32.21 -2.96 -13.26
CA ALA A 954 33.29 -2.34 -14.01
C ALA A 954 32.73 -1.56 -15.21
N ASN A 955 32.99 -0.26 -15.32
CA ASN A 955 32.58 0.56 -16.46
C ASN A 955 33.80 0.96 -17.29
N ILE A 956 33.83 0.61 -18.58
CA ILE A 956 34.91 0.91 -19.51
C ILE A 956 34.35 1.75 -20.67
N ALA A 957 34.56 3.07 -20.60
CA ALA A 957 34.13 4.01 -21.63
C ALA A 957 35.27 4.31 -22.64
N VAL A 958 34.90 4.45 -23.91
CA VAL A 958 35.70 5.09 -24.97
C VAL A 958 34.88 6.26 -25.51
N ASN A 959 35.52 7.42 -25.66
CA ASN A 959 34.88 8.62 -26.24
C ASN A 959 35.38 8.78 -27.68
N GLY A 960 34.46 9.04 -28.61
CA GLY A 960 34.75 9.17 -30.05
C GLY A 960 33.52 9.68 -30.81
N THR A 961 33.59 9.75 -32.14
CA THR A 961 32.49 10.25 -32.98
C THR A 961 31.55 9.13 -33.40
N PHE A 962 31.06 8.34 -32.43
CA PHE A 962 30.33 7.08 -32.65
C PHE A 962 28.86 7.23 -33.09
N THR A 963 28.47 8.47 -33.43
CA THR A 963 27.10 8.90 -33.74
C THR A 963 27.04 9.56 -35.13
N ASP A 964 28.07 9.37 -35.96
CA ASP A 964 28.25 10.04 -37.25
C ASP A 964 27.65 9.27 -38.45
N GLY A 965 26.91 8.19 -38.17
CA GLY A 965 26.30 7.30 -39.16
C GLY A 965 27.25 6.29 -39.79
N LYS A 966 28.55 6.26 -39.46
CA LYS A 966 29.54 5.35 -40.07
C LYS A 966 29.74 4.07 -39.27
N TRP A 967 30.39 3.10 -39.91
CA TRP A 967 30.72 1.80 -39.33
C TRP A 967 31.95 1.86 -38.41
N HIS A 968 31.74 1.62 -37.13
CA HIS A 968 32.78 1.45 -36.12
C HIS A 968 33.04 -0.03 -35.83
N ARG A 969 34.31 -0.39 -35.58
CA ARG A 969 34.73 -1.75 -35.19
C ARG A 969 34.97 -1.79 -33.68
N VAL A 970 34.26 -2.67 -32.97
CA VAL A 970 34.36 -2.83 -31.51
C VAL A 970 34.96 -4.18 -31.17
N LYS A 971 35.91 -4.19 -30.22
CA LYS A 971 36.39 -5.41 -29.57
C LYS A 971 36.39 -5.22 -28.05
N ALA A 972 35.51 -5.95 -27.37
CA ALA A 972 35.43 -6.01 -25.92
C ALA A 972 35.89 -7.40 -25.43
N VAL A 973 36.83 -7.44 -24.49
CA VAL A 973 37.37 -8.68 -23.93
C VAL A 973 37.41 -8.57 -22.41
N ARG A 974 36.92 -9.59 -21.71
CA ARG A 974 37.00 -9.74 -20.25
C ARG A 974 37.72 -11.04 -19.91
N ASP A 975 38.68 -10.98 -18.99
CA ASP A 975 39.33 -12.13 -18.36
C ASP A 975 39.25 -11.95 -16.84
N GLY A 976 38.44 -12.79 -16.20
CA GLY A 976 38.06 -12.65 -14.81
C GLY A 976 37.47 -11.27 -14.54
N GLN A 977 38.15 -10.53 -13.67
CA GLN A 977 37.81 -9.16 -13.31
C GLN A 977 38.25 -8.11 -14.32
N SER A 978 39.22 -8.41 -15.17
CA SER A 978 39.88 -7.40 -16.01
C SER A 978 39.21 -7.33 -17.38
N GLY A 979 38.80 -6.12 -17.77
CA GLY A 979 38.15 -5.86 -19.05
C GLY A 979 38.98 -4.92 -19.93
N LYS A 980 38.80 -5.05 -21.23
CA LYS A 980 39.45 -4.25 -22.27
C LYS A 980 38.44 -3.93 -23.38
N LEU A 981 38.16 -2.65 -23.61
CA LEU A 981 37.38 -2.16 -24.74
C LEU A 981 38.33 -1.49 -25.75
N THR A 982 38.18 -1.82 -27.03
CA THR A 982 38.90 -1.18 -28.14
C THR A 982 37.86 -0.79 -29.19
N VAL A 983 37.91 0.44 -29.68
CA VAL A 983 37.00 0.93 -30.73
C VAL A 983 37.83 1.61 -31.81
N ASP A 984 37.73 1.10 -33.04
CA ASP A 984 38.58 1.46 -34.17
C ASP A 984 40.04 1.69 -33.75
N ASP A 985 40.60 2.86 -34.06
CA ASP A 985 41.98 3.24 -33.81
C ASP A 985 42.11 4.24 -32.63
N TYR A 986 41.04 4.44 -31.84
CA TYR A 986 41.03 5.28 -30.62
C TYR A 986 41.86 4.70 -29.44
N GLY A 987 42.52 3.57 -29.67
CA GLY A 987 43.27 2.82 -28.68
C GLY A 987 42.38 1.98 -27.76
N ALA A 988 43.03 1.16 -26.93
CA ALA A 988 42.32 0.32 -25.97
C ALA A 988 42.23 0.98 -24.59
N LYS A 989 41.06 0.90 -23.97
CA LYS A 989 40.82 1.24 -22.56
C LYS A 989 40.63 -0.03 -21.76
N THR A 990 41.05 -0.02 -20.51
CA THR A 990 40.96 -1.16 -19.58
C THR A 990 40.33 -0.73 -18.27
N GLY A 991 39.54 -1.62 -17.68
CA GLY A 991 38.95 -1.46 -16.35
C GLY A 991 38.96 -2.79 -15.61
N ARG A 992 38.55 -2.78 -14.34
CA ARG A 992 38.53 -3.97 -13.49
C ARG A 992 37.33 -3.95 -12.56
N SER A 993 36.66 -5.09 -12.42
CA SER A 993 35.61 -5.30 -11.42
C SER A 993 36.22 -5.24 -10.01
N PRO A 994 35.59 -4.54 -9.04
CA PRO A 994 35.89 -4.72 -7.62
C PRO A 994 35.66 -6.16 -7.15
N GLY A 995 36.12 -6.46 -5.92
CA GLY A 995 35.94 -7.76 -5.25
C GLY A 995 37.02 -8.80 -5.55
N LYS A 996 36.69 -10.08 -5.32
CA LYS A 996 37.55 -11.26 -5.62
C LYS A 996 36.99 -12.22 -6.67
N MET A 997 35.70 -12.11 -6.98
CA MET A 997 35.01 -12.95 -7.98
C MET A 997 35.59 -12.72 -9.39
N ARG A 998 35.60 -13.78 -10.22
CA ARG A 998 36.10 -13.79 -11.61
C ARG A 998 35.10 -14.38 -12.61
N GLN A 999 34.23 -15.26 -12.15
CA GLN A 999 33.19 -15.90 -12.93
C GLN A 999 32.05 -14.91 -13.17
N LEU A 1000 31.42 -14.99 -14.35
CA LEU A 1000 30.22 -14.26 -14.75
C LEU A 1000 29.05 -15.25 -14.84
N ASN A 1001 28.24 -15.28 -13.79
CA ASN A 1001 27.15 -16.24 -13.54
C ASN A 1001 25.80 -15.64 -13.90
N ILE A 1002 25.60 -15.30 -15.18
CA ILE A 1002 24.32 -14.74 -15.66
C ILE A 1002 23.39 -15.85 -16.17
N ASN A 1003 22.15 -15.84 -15.66
CA ASN A 1003 21.03 -16.60 -16.22
C ASN A 1003 20.19 -15.75 -17.18
N GLY A 1004 19.46 -16.41 -18.09
CA GLY A 1004 18.62 -15.73 -19.08
C GLY A 1004 19.30 -15.37 -20.41
N PRO A 1005 18.51 -14.91 -21.40
CA PRO A 1005 18.92 -14.75 -22.78
C PRO A 1005 19.86 -13.57 -23.02
N LEU A 1006 20.62 -13.65 -24.11
CA LEU A 1006 21.38 -12.54 -24.67
C LEU A 1006 20.44 -11.66 -25.51
N TYR A 1007 20.56 -10.34 -25.36
CA TYR A 1007 19.84 -9.35 -26.16
C TYR A 1007 20.79 -8.48 -26.97
N VAL A 1008 20.42 -8.16 -28.21
CA VAL A 1008 21.17 -7.27 -29.12
C VAL A 1008 20.28 -6.15 -29.65
N GLY A 1009 20.81 -4.93 -29.65
CA GLY A 1009 20.20 -3.70 -30.16
C GLY A 1009 19.08 -3.09 -29.30
N GLY A 1010 18.66 -3.77 -28.25
CA GLY A 1010 17.61 -3.34 -27.32
C GLY A 1010 17.02 -4.54 -26.58
N MET A 1011 15.92 -4.34 -25.85
CA MET A 1011 15.07 -5.40 -25.30
C MET A 1011 13.67 -4.83 -24.97
N LYS A 1012 12.75 -5.66 -24.47
CA LYS A 1012 11.54 -5.19 -23.77
C LYS A 1012 11.96 -4.42 -22.51
N GLU A 1013 11.18 -3.43 -22.06
CA GLU A 1013 11.32 -2.77 -20.74
C GLU A 1013 12.77 -2.35 -20.34
N ILE A 1014 13.53 -1.77 -21.27
CA ILE A 1014 14.97 -1.50 -21.14
C ILE A 1014 15.32 -0.72 -19.84
N ALA A 1015 14.55 0.31 -19.49
CA ALA A 1015 14.77 1.09 -18.28
C ALA A 1015 14.65 0.25 -16.98
N LEU A 1016 13.78 -0.77 -16.96
CA LEU A 1016 13.60 -1.68 -15.83
C LEU A 1016 14.80 -2.62 -15.67
N HIS A 1017 15.13 -3.37 -16.72
CA HIS A 1017 16.15 -4.42 -16.62
C HIS A 1017 17.57 -3.85 -16.53
N THR A 1018 17.84 -2.68 -17.13
CA THR A 1018 19.18 -2.04 -17.05
C THR A 1018 19.38 -1.16 -15.81
N ASN A 1019 18.40 -1.11 -14.90
CA ASN A 1019 18.34 -0.12 -13.80
C ASN A 1019 18.61 1.32 -14.30
N ARG A 1020 17.97 1.67 -15.44
CA ARG A 1020 18.11 2.92 -16.20
C ARG A 1020 19.53 3.30 -16.64
N GLN A 1021 20.45 2.33 -16.78
CA GLN A 1021 21.69 2.57 -17.53
C GLN A 1021 21.37 2.98 -18.98
N TYR A 1022 20.27 2.47 -19.54
CA TYR A 1022 19.76 2.87 -20.86
C TYR A 1022 18.23 3.00 -20.82
N ILE A 1023 17.71 4.03 -21.52
CA ILE A 1023 16.25 4.28 -21.63
C ILE A 1023 15.70 3.67 -22.93
N GLY A 1024 16.53 3.61 -23.99
CA GLY A 1024 16.20 3.06 -25.30
C GLY A 1024 17.27 2.09 -25.83
N GLY A 1025 16.92 1.37 -26.90
CA GLY A 1025 17.83 0.55 -27.69
C GLY A 1025 18.65 1.37 -28.68
N LEU A 1026 19.47 0.69 -29.48
CA LEU A 1026 20.20 1.26 -30.60
C LEU A 1026 19.24 1.86 -31.66
N VAL A 1027 19.55 3.08 -32.11
CA VAL A 1027 19.02 3.64 -33.37
C VAL A 1027 20.15 3.62 -34.39
N GLY A 1028 20.19 2.56 -35.21
CA GLY A 1028 21.39 2.21 -35.96
C GLY A 1028 21.38 0.78 -36.51
N CYS A 1029 22.55 0.20 -36.78
CA CYS A 1029 22.69 -1.16 -37.28
C CYS A 1029 23.86 -1.90 -36.62
N VAL A 1030 23.80 -3.23 -36.56
CA VAL A 1030 24.88 -4.12 -36.09
C VAL A 1030 25.23 -5.12 -37.18
N SER A 1031 26.50 -5.46 -37.36
CA SER A 1031 26.96 -6.55 -38.24
C SER A 1031 28.22 -7.22 -37.71
N HIS A 1032 28.61 -8.35 -38.30
CA HIS A 1032 29.87 -9.06 -38.01
C HIS A 1032 30.07 -9.38 -36.51
N PHE A 1033 29.02 -9.85 -35.82
CA PHE A 1033 29.10 -10.19 -34.40
C PHE A 1033 29.79 -11.56 -34.21
N THR A 1034 30.79 -11.62 -33.34
CA THR A 1034 31.57 -12.82 -33.02
C THR A 1034 31.72 -12.97 -31.51
N LEU A 1035 31.44 -14.16 -31.00
CA LEU A 1035 31.63 -14.59 -29.61
C LEU A 1035 32.87 -15.50 -29.50
N SER A 1036 33.53 -15.50 -28.33
CA SER A 1036 34.66 -16.37 -27.97
C SER A 1036 35.85 -16.44 -28.95
N THR A 1037 35.97 -15.45 -29.85
CA THR A 1037 37.00 -15.30 -30.91
C THR A 1037 36.89 -16.22 -32.13
N ASP A 1038 36.04 -17.24 -32.09
CA ASP A 1038 35.87 -18.29 -33.10
C ASP A 1038 34.44 -18.37 -33.67
N TYR A 1039 33.43 -18.00 -32.87
CA TYR A 1039 32.02 -18.24 -33.17
C TYR A 1039 31.36 -17.00 -33.76
N HIS A 1040 31.18 -16.96 -35.08
CA HIS A 1040 30.39 -15.93 -35.76
C HIS A 1040 28.90 -16.19 -35.54
N LEU A 1041 28.15 -15.14 -35.17
CA LEU A 1041 26.72 -15.18 -34.93
C LEU A 1041 25.97 -14.57 -36.12
N ALA A 1042 25.11 -15.37 -36.76
CA ALA A 1042 24.19 -14.93 -37.79
C ALA A 1042 23.00 -14.20 -37.13
N LEU A 1043 23.12 -12.88 -37.00
CA LEU A 1043 22.27 -12.03 -36.15
C LEU A 1043 20.75 -12.24 -36.28
N VAL A 1044 20.24 -12.70 -37.42
CA VAL A 1044 18.80 -12.92 -37.65
C VAL A 1044 18.44 -14.40 -37.80
N GLU A 1045 19.40 -15.27 -38.17
CA GLU A 1045 19.15 -16.71 -38.34
C GLU A 1045 19.35 -17.49 -37.03
N ASP A 1046 20.27 -17.06 -36.16
CA ASP A 1046 20.52 -17.65 -34.84
C ASP A 1046 19.60 -17.09 -33.73
N ALA A 1047 18.74 -16.11 -34.05
CA ALA A 1047 17.89 -15.42 -33.08
C ALA A 1047 16.60 -16.20 -32.78
N ALA A 1048 16.27 -16.33 -31.49
CA ALA A 1048 15.08 -17.06 -31.02
C ALA A 1048 13.79 -16.21 -31.07
N ASP A 1049 13.92 -14.90 -30.88
CA ASP A 1049 12.85 -13.91 -31.08
C ASP A 1049 13.47 -12.57 -31.52
N GLY A 1050 12.68 -11.71 -32.15
CA GLY A 1050 13.07 -10.34 -32.44
C GLY A 1050 11.88 -9.45 -32.74
N LYS A 1051 12.06 -8.14 -32.54
CA LYS A 1051 10.99 -7.15 -32.74
C LYS A 1051 11.50 -5.90 -33.44
N ASN A 1052 10.69 -5.37 -34.36
CA ASN A 1052 10.95 -4.15 -35.14
C ASN A 1052 12.32 -4.20 -35.87
N ILE A 1053 12.71 -5.34 -36.43
CA ILE A 1053 14.00 -5.55 -37.09
C ILE A 1053 13.85 -5.38 -38.61
N ASN A 1054 14.52 -4.37 -39.15
CA ASN A 1054 14.45 -3.99 -40.56
C ASN A 1054 15.80 -4.24 -41.25
N THR A 1055 15.85 -4.25 -42.58
CA THR A 1055 17.10 -4.38 -43.34
C THR A 1055 17.86 -3.05 -43.34
N CYS A 1056 19.10 -3.07 -42.86
CA CYS A 1056 19.96 -1.89 -42.83
C CYS A 1056 20.43 -1.48 -44.23
N THR A 1057 19.93 -0.35 -44.74
CA THR A 1057 20.47 0.27 -45.95
C THR A 1057 21.89 0.81 -45.69
N ASN A 1058 22.73 0.75 -46.72
CA ASN A 1058 24.19 0.89 -46.65
C ASN A 1058 24.66 2.30 -46.21
#